data_AF-A0A7X7F7Q5-F1
#
_entry.id   AF-A0A7X7F7Q5-F1
#
_cell.length_a   1.000
_cell.length_b   1.000
_cell.length_c   1.000
_cell.angle_alpha   90.00
_cell.angle_beta   90.00
_cell.angle_gamma   90.00
#
_symmetry.space_group_name_H-M   'P 1'
#
loop_
_entity.id
_entity.type
_entity.pdbx_description
1 polymer ?
#
loop_
_entity_poly.entity_id
_entity_poly.type
_entity_poly.pdbx_seq_one_letter_code
_entity_poly.pdbx_strand_id
1 'polypeptide(L)'
;MERRDCGWSGILTRRGVAVAASALVLGACLVMRVLGAKWYALHGNPDYAVVVLMVRHMLAGVDFPVFFYGQPYMGSLEPAFSALLGLFLGPTPFAVCLGTGLMAFAMVVAVHRLAWRIGGPVAAVAASALCLVGPDGYFHYMASPRGGYALGLLLTTLLLHEAVFFGAEEGDAPGVKARRFLPLGLLVGLSFWNFWLTMPAVGVVCVMLLWRLRLRLFRPSVLACGLLGFFAGSLPWWVWNARHGWQSLGATGASPGVRQSIETAVRLFTERLPALFESPGAPGGTWLGLGVLLVLLALALAAAFPRSGGAASLPLRRLLCACFLFLGAFTAAYALSSFGAINSRRYLLPFVPVFATLAGSGIGVLARAATAPRKTAIGLRAAAGVGILCVVFEVAGRMPDLQHHRRVKTGWHDSARTLASKPELPKEFLADFMHYGVNWATDEEVCAVSPKLYRYAPYFERLENADNPGVLENFRGFDHFLLNTGARSDFIRLPGYRVHFNATPPPFAFGVLPSAGIASMTDSSGRDWKAELTDCNGETIAPLPPAAADPACELTIAFKEPVAVCGLRVIGRARHAMESWGVEGRTDAGGAWRELSGMYRETGYYWSGDRFYYAGIAHRSQKVFPETQVLELRVKMPLHPSCPGVSFETVQILTAAGPRAAFDLAAAARRIQDAGITRVFADRWHARELHRLSGGALWTSRQTVETERNALETVRVPREANVAVVVEDALAAVTHEAFREAGAAAETFSVGGLTVFRLVPETSGAEEKADLMFYSGMLHADRVPALPKTAFAAKASFFGGGLVLRGISDFRRLDAAGSRVAIELAWEVEPGFLFPNNLAVFVHGLDESGRIVCQVDEGLSPDLNPYHERLGTAFSSVHKLSVPAAAEQKPVRLELGLLELGFLPRRAKPDTDLEVDDRRVVLPVSFSDAAPAQARDDLKRKGEKRKGSENAAVDR
;
A
#
# COMPACT_ATOMS: atom_id res chain seq x y z
N MET A 1 75.26 -39.68 -10.44
CA MET A 1 75.07 -38.36 -11.08
C MET A 1 73.57 -38.17 -11.26
N GLU A 2 72.86 -37.80 -10.19
CA GLU A 2 71.42 -37.49 -10.19
C GLU A 2 71.26 -36.00 -9.88
N ARG A 3 70.80 -35.21 -10.85
CA ARG A 3 70.43 -33.81 -10.64
C ARG A 3 68.96 -33.75 -10.17
N ARG A 4 68.77 -33.41 -8.89
CA ARG A 4 67.53 -32.84 -8.38
C ARG A 4 67.51 -31.34 -8.67
N ASP A 5 66.95 -30.93 -9.81
CA ASP A 5 66.63 -29.52 -10.05
C ASP A 5 65.36 -29.15 -9.25
N CYS A 6 65.60 -28.52 -8.10
CA CYS A 6 64.58 -27.89 -7.26
C CYS A 6 64.10 -26.57 -7.90
N GLY A 7 63.03 -26.62 -8.68
CA GLY A 7 62.39 -25.43 -9.28
C GLY A 7 61.49 -24.64 -8.32
N TRP A 8 62.05 -23.98 -7.31
CA TRP A 8 61.30 -23.06 -6.43
C TRP A 8 60.83 -21.78 -7.15
N SER A 9 61.49 -21.36 -8.25
CA SER A 9 61.11 -20.13 -8.99
C SER A 9 59.81 -20.25 -9.81
N GLY A 10 59.42 -21.46 -10.24
CA GLY A 10 58.21 -21.69 -11.03
C GLY A 10 56.89 -21.68 -10.23
N ILE A 11 56.96 -21.97 -8.92
CA ILE A 11 55.80 -21.99 -8.02
C ILE A 11 55.52 -20.58 -7.46
N LEU A 12 56.57 -19.80 -7.21
CA LEU A 12 56.49 -18.39 -6.80
C LEU A 12 55.94 -17.49 -7.92
N THR A 13 56.35 -17.70 -9.18
CA THR A 13 55.87 -16.93 -10.34
C THR A 13 54.39 -17.17 -10.66
N ARG A 14 53.89 -18.42 -10.60
CA ARG A 14 52.46 -18.74 -10.83
C ARG A 14 51.55 -18.24 -9.71
N ARG A 15 52.00 -18.27 -8.45
CA ARG A 15 51.25 -17.68 -7.33
C ARG A 15 51.27 -16.15 -7.40
N GLY A 16 52.38 -15.54 -7.79
CA GLY A 16 52.49 -14.08 -7.98
C GLY A 16 51.52 -13.54 -9.02
N VAL A 17 51.41 -14.19 -10.19
CA VAL A 17 50.47 -13.79 -11.25
C VAL A 17 49.01 -13.90 -10.79
N ALA A 18 48.66 -14.96 -10.07
CA ALA A 18 47.30 -15.18 -9.55
C ALA A 18 46.89 -14.14 -8.50
N VAL A 19 47.83 -13.77 -7.60
CA VAL A 19 47.63 -12.71 -6.61
C VAL A 19 47.51 -11.35 -7.30
N ALA A 20 48.37 -11.06 -8.28
CA ALA A 20 48.32 -9.82 -9.06
C ALA A 20 46.99 -9.66 -9.82
N ALA A 21 46.51 -10.71 -10.49
CA ALA A 21 45.23 -10.69 -11.20
C ALA A 21 44.04 -10.48 -10.23
N SER A 22 44.10 -11.10 -9.05
CA SER A 22 43.08 -10.92 -8.00
C SER A 22 43.09 -9.49 -7.46
N ALA A 23 44.27 -8.93 -7.18
CA ALA A 23 44.44 -7.56 -6.75
C ALA A 23 43.96 -6.56 -7.82
N LEU A 24 44.23 -6.82 -9.10
CA LEU A 24 43.79 -5.99 -10.21
C LEU A 24 42.26 -5.95 -10.31
N VAL A 25 41.59 -7.11 -10.31
CA VAL A 25 40.12 -7.15 -10.42
C VAL A 25 39.45 -6.57 -9.19
N LEU A 26 39.93 -6.88 -7.98
CA LEU A 26 39.39 -6.27 -6.76
C LEU A 26 39.64 -4.76 -6.73
N GLY A 27 40.81 -4.30 -7.18
CA GLY A 27 41.13 -2.89 -7.35
C GLY A 27 40.17 -2.20 -8.34
N ALA A 28 39.89 -2.83 -9.48
CA ALA A 28 38.90 -2.35 -10.44
C ALA A 28 37.50 -2.28 -9.82
N CYS A 29 37.06 -3.31 -9.09
CA CYS A 29 35.79 -3.29 -8.37
C CYS A 29 35.71 -2.13 -7.38
N LEU A 30 36.74 -1.91 -6.57
CA LEU A 30 36.79 -0.80 -5.63
C LEU A 30 36.71 0.56 -6.34
N VAL A 31 37.52 0.77 -7.37
CA VAL A 31 37.49 1.99 -8.19
C VAL A 31 36.10 2.23 -8.75
N MET A 32 35.45 1.18 -9.29
CA MET A 32 34.09 1.29 -9.80
C MET A 32 33.06 1.65 -8.72
N ARG A 33 33.20 1.15 -7.49
CA ARG A 33 32.32 1.57 -6.37
C ARG A 33 32.53 3.02 -5.98
N VAL A 34 33.77 3.50 -5.94
CA VAL A 34 34.09 4.92 -5.66
C VAL A 34 33.56 5.83 -6.78
N LEU A 35 33.74 5.44 -8.05
CA LEU A 35 33.20 6.18 -9.19
C LEU A 35 31.68 6.18 -9.20
N GLY A 36 31.05 5.03 -8.90
CA GLY A 36 29.61 4.91 -8.74
C GLY A 36 29.09 5.84 -7.65
N ALA A 37 29.76 5.89 -6.50
CA ALA A 37 29.39 6.80 -5.41
C ALA A 37 29.44 8.27 -5.85
N LYS A 38 30.41 8.64 -6.69
CA LYS A 38 30.50 9.99 -7.28
C LYS A 38 29.42 10.25 -8.33
N TRP A 39 29.07 9.27 -9.17
CA TRP A 39 28.05 9.43 -10.21
C TRP A 39 26.64 9.53 -9.63
N TYR A 40 26.37 8.81 -8.55
CA TYR A 40 25.06 8.82 -7.88
C TYR A 40 24.96 9.84 -6.74
N ALA A 41 26.02 10.59 -6.46
CA ALA A 41 25.92 11.75 -5.60
C ALA A 41 24.89 12.72 -6.21
N LEU A 42 23.90 13.14 -5.42
CA LEU A 42 22.77 14.00 -5.83
C LEU A 42 21.73 13.31 -6.74
N HIS A 43 21.65 11.97 -6.73
CA HIS A 43 20.62 11.26 -7.48
C HIS A 43 19.20 11.67 -7.03
N GLY A 44 18.32 12.02 -7.98
CA GLY A 44 16.98 12.56 -7.70
C GLY A 44 15.93 11.54 -7.24
N ASN A 45 16.35 10.37 -6.76
CA ASN A 45 15.40 9.36 -6.31
C ASN A 45 14.98 9.61 -4.85
N PRO A 46 13.71 9.40 -4.48
CA PRO A 46 13.27 9.67 -3.12
C PRO A 46 13.76 8.68 -2.06
N ASP A 47 13.96 7.39 -2.36
CA ASP A 47 14.54 6.46 -1.38
C ASP A 47 16.00 6.82 -1.08
N TYR A 48 16.72 7.32 -2.09
CA TYR A 48 18.06 7.88 -1.93
C TYR A 48 18.04 9.08 -0.98
N ALA A 49 17.12 10.00 -1.20
CA ALA A 49 16.93 11.18 -0.37
C ALA A 49 16.65 10.82 1.10
N VAL A 50 15.86 9.77 1.35
CA VAL A 50 15.60 9.27 2.71
C VAL A 50 16.90 8.82 3.38
N VAL A 51 17.75 8.03 2.71
CA VAL A 51 19.01 7.58 3.31
C VAL A 51 19.96 8.74 3.57
N VAL A 52 20.06 9.69 2.64
CA VAL A 52 20.88 10.89 2.84
C VAL A 52 20.41 11.66 4.08
N LEU A 53 19.10 11.81 4.25
CA LEU A 53 18.51 12.46 5.41
C LEU A 53 18.77 11.68 6.70
N MET A 54 18.54 10.36 6.71
CA MET A 54 18.85 9.49 7.86
C MET A 54 20.29 9.65 8.33
N VAL A 55 21.25 9.63 7.39
CA VAL A 55 22.67 9.79 7.72
C VAL A 55 22.96 11.17 8.31
N ARG A 56 22.35 12.23 7.77
CA ARG A 56 22.48 13.58 8.35
C ARG A 56 21.94 13.65 9.76
N HIS A 57 20.77 13.05 10.03
CA HIS A 57 20.18 13.04 11.37
C HIS A 57 21.06 12.28 12.37
N MET A 58 21.61 11.13 11.96
CA MET A 58 22.55 10.36 12.79
C MET A 58 23.81 11.19 13.10
N LEU A 59 24.37 11.87 12.11
CA LEU A 59 25.56 12.72 12.29
C LEU A 59 25.29 13.95 13.16
N ALA A 60 24.11 14.55 13.03
CA ALA A 60 23.69 15.71 13.81
C ALA A 60 23.19 15.34 15.21
N GLY A 61 23.03 14.05 15.53
CA GLY A 61 22.45 13.59 16.80
C GLY A 61 20.95 13.86 16.93
N VAL A 62 20.27 14.14 15.82
CA VAL A 62 18.83 14.43 15.76
C VAL A 62 18.01 13.14 15.94
N ASP A 63 18.40 12.06 15.25
CA ASP A 63 17.73 10.77 15.32
C ASP A 63 18.68 9.62 14.96
N PHE A 64 18.47 8.46 15.58
CA PHE A 64 19.15 7.19 15.32
C PHE A 64 18.12 6.09 15.07
N PRO A 65 17.50 6.07 13.89
CA PRO A 65 16.39 5.18 13.64
C PRO A 65 16.83 3.72 13.59
N VAL A 66 16.04 2.81 14.17
CA VAL A 66 16.29 1.35 14.11
C VAL A 66 15.99 0.79 12.72
N PHE A 67 15.04 1.40 12.02
CA PHE A 67 14.61 1.01 10.68
C PHE A 67 14.75 2.17 9.71
N PHE A 68 14.61 1.88 8.42
CA PHE A 68 14.40 2.86 7.38
C PHE A 68 13.17 3.70 7.70
N TYR A 69 13.28 5.02 7.54
CA TYR A 69 12.21 5.96 7.86
C TYR A 69 10.89 5.57 7.18
N GLY A 70 9.84 5.40 7.98
CA GLY A 70 8.49 5.01 7.53
C GLY A 70 8.36 3.57 7.02
N GLN A 71 9.35 2.70 7.30
CA GLN A 71 9.34 1.28 6.89
C GLN A 71 9.88 0.40 8.02
N PRO A 72 9.02 -0.08 8.94
CA PRO A 72 9.44 -0.82 10.14
C PRO A 72 9.90 -2.26 9.86
N TYR A 73 10.50 -2.53 8.69
CA TYR A 73 10.95 -3.87 8.26
C TYR A 73 12.34 -3.87 7.59
N MET A 74 12.94 -2.70 7.34
CA MET A 74 14.30 -2.59 6.79
C MET A 74 15.21 -1.93 7.82
N GLY A 75 16.17 -2.66 8.37
CA GLY A 75 17.08 -2.14 9.39
C GLY A 75 18.03 -1.06 8.84
N SER A 76 18.55 -0.23 9.74
CA SER A 76 19.32 0.97 9.42
C SER A 76 20.85 0.78 9.40
N LEU A 77 21.37 -0.45 9.42
CA LEU A 77 22.81 -0.70 9.58
C LEU A 77 23.65 -0.18 8.40
N GLU A 78 23.15 -0.25 7.16
CA GLU A 78 23.85 0.32 6.01
C GLU A 78 23.89 1.87 6.08
N PRO A 79 22.78 2.58 6.35
CA PRO A 79 22.82 4.01 6.69
C PRO A 79 23.76 4.34 7.85
N ALA A 80 23.77 3.57 8.94
CA ALA A 80 24.66 3.80 10.07
C ALA A 80 26.14 3.68 9.68
N PHE A 81 26.48 2.73 8.80
CA PHE A 81 27.83 2.62 8.23
C PHE A 81 28.18 3.83 7.35
N SER A 82 27.24 4.32 6.55
CA SER A 82 27.40 5.57 5.79
C SER A 82 27.60 6.78 6.71
N ALA A 83 26.89 6.86 7.85
CA ALA A 83 27.08 7.90 8.86
C ALA A 83 28.46 7.83 9.51
N LEU A 84 28.97 6.62 9.82
CA LEU A 84 30.34 6.46 10.31
C LEU A 84 31.37 7.05 9.33
N LEU A 85 31.21 6.85 8.02
CA LEU A 85 32.09 7.49 7.02
C LEU A 85 31.90 9.01 6.97
N GLY A 86 30.68 9.48 7.17
CA GLY A 86 30.36 10.90 7.26
C GLY A 86 31.04 11.62 8.42
N LEU A 87 31.42 10.92 9.49
CA LEU A 87 32.25 11.50 10.57
C LEU A 87 33.63 11.94 10.07
N PHE A 88 34.19 11.27 9.06
CA PHE A 88 35.51 11.56 8.50
C PHE A 88 35.46 12.43 7.25
N LEU A 89 34.43 12.27 6.42
CA LEU A 89 34.28 12.93 5.11
C LEU A 89 33.27 14.08 5.12
N GLY A 90 32.60 14.32 6.25
CA GLY A 90 31.48 15.24 6.39
C GLY A 90 30.13 14.66 5.91
N PRO A 91 29.02 15.33 6.22
CA PRO A 91 27.65 14.91 5.87
C PRO A 91 27.33 15.14 4.37
N THR A 92 28.19 14.65 3.48
CA THR A 92 28.06 14.88 2.03
C THR A 92 27.31 13.72 1.35
N PRO A 93 26.53 13.99 0.28
CA PRO A 93 25.88 12.94 -0.51
C PRO A 93 26.86 11.90 -1.07
N PHE A 94 28.10 12.30 -1.35
CA PHE A 94 29.17 11.39 -1.76
C PHE A 94 29.56 10.41 -0.64
N ALA A 95 29.75 10.88 0.60
CA ALA A 95 30.08 10.03 1.73
C ALA A 95 28.99 8.97 1.98
N VAL A 96 27.71 9.36 1.82
CA VAL A 96 26.58 8.44 1.93
C VAL A 96 26.64 7.34 0.87
N CYS A 97 26.81 7.71 -0.40
CA CYS A 97 26.96 6.73 -1.48
C CYS A 97 28.19 5.85 -1.32
N LEU A 98 29.29 6.42 -0.80
CA LEU A 98 30.53 5.69 -0.57
C LEU A 98 30.32 4.58 0.48
N GLY A 99 29.51 4.81 1.51
CA GLY A 99 29.15 3.76 2.48
C GLY A 99 28.48 2.56 1.83
N THR A 100 27.45 2.77 1.01
CA THR A 100 26.83 1.71 0.21
C THR A 100 27.85 1.07 -0.74
N GLY A 101 28.67 1.87 -1.41
CA GLY A 101 29.70 1.40 -2.34
C GLY A 101 30.76 0.51 -1.67
N LEU A 102 31.23 0.87 -0.48
CA LEU A 102 32.19 0.07 0.29
C LEU A 102 31.56 -1.20 0.86
N MET A 103 30.29 -1.15 1.27
CA MET A 103 29.54 -2.36 1.66
C MET A 103 29.38 -3.31 0.46
N ALA A 104 29.08 -2.77 -0.73
CA ALA A 104 29.03 -3.54 -1.97
C ALA A 104 30.41 -4.10 -2.35
N PHE A 105 31.49 -3.36 -2.11
CA PHE A 105 32.85 -3.87 -2.29
C PHE A 105 33.17 -5.00 -1.32
N ALA A 106 32.78 -4.90 -0.06
CA ALA A 106 32.93 -5.97 0.92
C ALA A 106 32.18 -7.25 0.49
N MET A 107 31.01 -7.10 -0.13
CA MET A 107 30.30 -8.22 -0.76
C MET A 107 31.10 -8.86 -1.90
N VAL A 108 31.71 -8.06 -2.79
CA VAL A 108 32.59 -8.60 -3.85
C VAL A 108 33.79 -9.34 -3.25
N VAL A 109 34.37 -8.85 -2.16
CA VAL A 109 35.44 -9.55 -1.43
C VAL A 109 34.94 -10.87 -0.84
N ALA A 110 33.72 -10.92 -0.33
CA ALA A 110 33.11 -12.17 0.16
C ALA A 110 32.88 -13.18 -0.98
N VAL A 111 32.37 -12.73 -2.14
CA VAL A 111 32.23 -13.54 -3.36
C VAL A 111 33.60 -14.07 -3.82
N HIS A 112 34.60 -13.19 -3.88
CA HIS A 112 35.98 -13.53 -4.24
C HIS A 112 36.54 -14.63 -3.32
N ARG A 113 36.40 -14.46 -2.00
CA ARG A 113 36.87 -15.44 -1.01
C ARG A 113 36.15 -16.77 -1.12
N LEU A 114 34.83 -16.77 -1.26
CA LEU A 114 34.04 -17.98 -1.41
C LEU A 114 34.45 -18.75 -2.68
N ALA A 115 34.54 -18.06 -3.81
CA ALA A 115 34.97 -18.64 -5.08
C ALA A 115 36.44 -19.09 -5.06
N TRP A 116 37.34 -18.35 -4.37
CA TRP A 116 38.74 -18.77 -4.19
C TRP A 116 38.84 -20.10 -3.44
N ARG A 117 38.11 -20.24 -2.33
CA ARG A 117 38.14 -21.45 -1.50
C ARG A 117 37.59 -22.67 -2.25
N ILE A 118 36.59 -22.48 -3.10
CA ILE A 118 35.98 -23.58 -3.89
C ILE A 118 36.82 -23.87 -5.12
N GLY A 119 37.07 -22.85 -5.93
CA GLY A 119 37.52 -22.89 -7.32
C GLY A 119 38.94 -22.36 -7.57
N GLY A 120 39.63 -21.84 -6.56
CA GLY A 120 40.99 -21.30 -6.66
C GLY A 120 41.05 -19.90 -7.28
N PRO A 121 42.26 -19.41 -7.64
CA PRO A 121 42.43 -18.03 -8.08
C PRO A 121 41.63 -17.64 -9.33
N VAL A 122 41.54 -18.55 -10.31
CA VAL A 122 40.76 -18.32 -11.54
C VAL A 122 39.29 -18.14 -11.22
N ALA A 123 38.74 -18.94 -10.29
CA ALA A 123 37.36 -18.79 -9.87
C ALA A 123 37.11 -17.46 -9.17
N ALA A 124 38.04 -17.05 -8.31
CA ALA A 124 37.94 -15.80 -7.57
C ALA A 124 37.93 -14.58 -8.51
N VAL A 125 38.85 -14.57 -9.48
CA VAL A 125 38.93 -13.54 -10.53
C VAL A 125 37.64 -13.53 -11.38
N ALA A 126 37.19 -14.69 -11.87
CA ALA A 126 35.99 -14.79 -12.70
C ALA A 126 34.72 -14.34 -11.96
N ALA A 127 34.52 -14.80 -10.72
CA ALA A 127 33.37 -14.41 -9.91
C ALA A 127 33.38 -12.90 -9.59
N SER A 128 34.56 -12.34 -9.27
CA SER A 128 34.69 -10.90 -8.99
C SER A 128 34.43 -10.05 -10.24
N ALA A 129 34.91 -10.52 -11.41
CA ALA A 129 34.69 -9.84 -12.68
C ALA A 129 33.19 -9.77 -13.05
N LEU A 130 32.43 -10.85 -12.83
CA LEU A 130 30.97 -10.85 -13.03
C LEU A 130 30.25 -9.87 -12.08
N CYS A 131 30.83 -9.53 -10.94
CA CYS A 131 30.30 -8.54 -9.99
C CYS A 131 30.84 -7.12 -10.19
N LEU A 132 31.71 -6.88 -11.18
CA LEU A 132 32.34 -5.58 -11.45
C LEU A 132 31.28 -4.53 -11.82
N VAL A 133 30.57 -4.75 -12.92
CA VAL A 133 29.39 -3.97 -13.31
C VAL A 133 28.12 -4.74 -12.95
N GLY A 134 28.11 -6.06 -13.16
CA GLY A 134 26.97 -6.93 -12.91
C GLY A 134 25.82 -6.77 -13.93
N PRO A 135 24.75 -7.55 -13.76
CA PRO A 135 23.54 -7.44 -14.57
C PRO A 135 22.86 -6.07 -14.43
N ASP A 136 21.87 -5.82 -15.29
CA ASP A 136 21.16 -4.55 -15.30
C ASP A 136 20.52 -4.24 -13.92
N GLY A 137 20.58 -2.97 -13.53
CA GLY A 137 20.16 -2.49 -12.22
C GLY A 137 21.10 -2.82 -11.06
N TYR A 138 21.91 -3.88 -11.11
CA TYR A 138 22.78 -4.24 -9.98
C TYR A 138 23.78 -3.12 -9.64
N PHE A 139 24.46 -2.54 -10.63
CA PHE A 139 25.40 -1.45 -10.36
C PHE A 139 24.74 -0.26 -9.66
N HIS A 140 23.53 0.11 -10.10
CA HIS A 140 22.75 1.19 -9.50
C HIS A 140 22.52 0.98 -8.01
N TYR A 141 22.00 -0.20 -7.60
CA TYR A 141 21.71 -0.49 -6.19
C TYR A 141 22.96 -0.70 -5.32
N MET A 142 24.12 -0.95 -5.93
CA MET A 142 25.40 -1.08 -5.25
C MET A 142 26.15 0.26 -5.10
N ALA A 143 25.61 1.35 -5.64
CA ALA A 143 26.22 2.68 -5.58
C ALA A 143 25.25 3.78 -5.10
N SER A 144 23.96 3.66 -5.42
CA SER A 144 22.89 4.53 -4.94
C SER A 144 22.29 3.94 -3.66
N PRO A 145 22.42 4.59 -2.50
CA PRO A 145 21.92 4.10 -1.22
C PRO A 145 20.39 3.92 -1.23
N ARG A 146 19.93 2.79 -0.69
CA ARG A 146 18.51 2.39 -0.59
C ARG A 146 18.16 1.71 0.73
N GLY A 147 18.97 1.94 1.76
CA GLY A 147 18.74 1.46 3.12
C GLY A 147 19.39 0.12 3.47
N GLY A 148 19.57 -0.82 2.54
CA GLY A 148 20.17 -2.11 2.92
C GLY A 148 20.45 -3.12 1.80
N TYR A 149 20.40 -2.74 0.53
CA TYR A 149 20.61 -3.70 -0.57
C TYR A 149 22.05 -4.21 -0.63
N ALA A 150 23.05 -3.35 -0.49
CA ALA A 150 24.45 -3.78 -0.53
C ALA A 150 24.78 -4.66 0.68
N LEU A 151 24.30 -4.29 1.86
CA LEU A 151 24.39 -5.11 3.07
C LEU A 151 23.66 -6.45 2.91
N GLY A 152 22.44 -6.46 2.35
CA GLY A 152 21.67 -7.68 2.14
C GLY A 152 22.39 -8.69 1.23
N LEU A 153 23.05 -8.22 0.16
CA LEU A 153 23.84 -9.06 -0.73
C LEU A 153 25.13 -9.56 -0.05
N LEU A 154 25.78 -8.73 0.78
CA LEU A 154 26.90 -9.16 1.61
C LEU A 154 26.49 -10.29 2.56
N LEU A 155 25.41 -10.10 3.33
CA LEU A 155 24.90 -11.07 4.29
C LEU A 155 24.49 -12.37 3.60
N THR A 156 23.82 -12.29 2.44
CA THR A 156 23.50 -13.47 1.61
C THR A 156 24.74 -14.27 1.23
N THR A 157 25.81 -13.57 0.82
CA THR A 157 27.08 -14.20 0.43
C THR A 157 27.78 -14.86 1.62
N LEU A 158 27.79 -14.20 2.79
CA LEU A 158 28.36 -14.75 4.02
C LEU A 158 27.58 -15.97 4.50
N LEU A 159 26.24 -15.94 4.44
CA LEU A 159 25.40 -17.10 4.75
C LEU A 159 25.70 -18.27 3.81
N LEU A 160 25.82 -18.04 2.51
CA LEU A 160 26.22 -19.08 1.55
C LEU A 160 27.61 -19.65 1.84
N HIS A 161 28.56 -18.81 2.26
CA HIS A 161 29.87 -19.29 2.70
C HIS A 161 29.75 -20.29 3.87
N GLU A 162 28.96 -19.96 4.90
CA GLU A 162 28.70 -20.87 6.01
C GLU A 162 27.90 -22.12 5.58
N ALA A 163 26.96 -21.96 4.66
CA ALA A 163 26.22 -23.08 4.07
C ALA A 163 27.17 -24.11 3.44
N VAL A 164 28.22 -23.66 2.74
CA VAL A 164 29.19 -24.56 2.09
C VAL A 164 30.22 -25.14 3.06
N PHE A 165 30.76 -24.32 3.97
CA PHE A 165 31.97 -24.65 4.74
C PHE A 165 31.76 -24.92 6.23
N PHE A 166 30.62 -24.56 6.83
CA PHE A 166 30.41 -24.75 8.26
C PHE A 166 30.56 -26.23 8.66
N GLY A 167 31.44 -26.51 9.62
CA GLY A 167 31.76 -27.86 10.08
C GLY A 167 32.53 -28.74 9.08
N ALA A 168 32.87 -28.24 7.89
CA ALA A 168 33.60 -29.00 6.86
C ALA A 168 35.08 -29.21 7.20
N GLU A 169 35.65 -28.30 7.99
CA GLU A 169 37.08 -28.28 8.35
C GLU A 169 37.42 -29.20 9.52
N GLU A 170 36.43 -29.78 10.20
CA GLU A 170 36.63 -30.56 11.44
C GLU A 170 36.81 -32.06 11.21
N GLY A 171 36.60 -32.57 9.99
CA GLY A 171 36.70 -34.01 9.67
C GLY A 171 35.77 -34.88 10.55
N ASP A 172 35.98 -36.20 10.55
CA ASP A 172 35.23 -37.16 11.39
C ASP A 172 35.63 -37.10 12.90
N ALA A 173 36.29 -36.02 13.36
CA ALA A 173 36.78 -35.87 14.73
C ALA A 173 35.71 -35.26 15.69
N PRO A 174 35.82 -35.49 17.01
CA PRO A 174 34.69 -35.39 17.93
C PRO A 174 34.36 -33.96 18.35
N GLY A 175 33.12 -33.54 18.06
CA GLY A 175 32.44 -32.45 18.76
C GLY A 175 32.28 -31.14 17.99
N VAL A 176 31.04 -30.85 17.59
CA VAL A 176 30.62 -29.53 17.09
C VAL A 176 30.88 -28.48 18.18
N LYS A 177 31.81 -27.55 17.93
CA LYS A 177 32.13 -26.48 18.91
C LYS A 177 30.98 -25.48 19.00
N ALA A 178 30.22 -25.53 20.09
CA ALA A 178 29.06 -24.66 20.34
C ALA A 178 29.34 -23.16 20.07
N ARG A 179 30.52 -22.66 20.47
CA ARG A 179 30.94 -21.26 20.23
C ARG A 179 30.92 -20.81 18.77
N ARG A 180 31.02 -21.72 17.78
CA ARG A 180 30.93 -21.38 16.34
C ARG A 180 29.52 -20.98 15.93
N PHE A 181 28.50 -21.36 16.71
CA PHE A 181 27.12 -20.96 16.47
C PHE A 181 26.83 -19.53 16.93
N LEU A 182 27.66 -18.95 17.80
CA LEU A 182 27.50 -17.57 18.24
C LEU A 182 27.64 -16.57 17.06
N PRO A 183 28.75 -16.53 16.29
CA PRO A 183 28.86 -15.63 15.14
C PRO A 183 27.89 -15.99 14.00
N LEU A 184 27.53 -17.26 13.85
CA LEU A 184 26.51 -17.68 12.88
C LEU A 184 25.12 -17.16 13.26
N GLY A 185 24.73 -17.31 14.53
CA GLY A 185 23.51 -16.76 15.08
C GLY A 185 23.48 -15.24 14.91
N LEU A 186 24.59 -14.56 15.21
CA LEU A 186 24.74 -13.12 14.99
C LEU A 186 24.47 -12.73 13.53
N LEU A 187 25.06 -13.45 12.59
CA LEU A 187 24.84 -13.23 11.16
C LEU A 187 23.36 -13.41 10.76
N VAL A 188 22.71 -14.47 11.26
CA VAL A 188 21.28 -14.71 11.04
C VAL A 188 20.42 -13.62 11.66
N GLY A 189 20.75 -13.16 12.88
CA GLY A 189 20.07 -12.07 13.56
C GLY A 189 20.19 -10.74 12.81
N LEU A 190 21.39 -10.41 12.32
CA LEU A 190 21.62 -9.22 11.51
C LEU A 190 20.85 -9.26 10.18
N SER A 191 20.81 -10.42 9.53
CA SER A 191 19.97 -10.69 8.35
C SER A 191 18.49 -10.48 8.63
N PHE A 192 18.01 -11.00 9.76
CA PHE A 192 16.62 -10.87 10.20
C PHE A 192 16.23 -9.42 10.48
N TRP A 193 17.08 -8.65 11.14
CA TRP A 193 16.78 -7.24 11.42
C TRP A 193 16.88 -6.35 10.17
N ASN A 194 17.92 -6.53 9.33
CA ASN A 194 18.21 -5.55 8.29
C ASN A 194 17.43 -5.74 7.00
N PHE A 195 17.31 -6.97 6.50
CA PHE A 195 16.75 -7.16 5.16
C PHE A 195 16.18 -8.56 4.96
N TRP A 196 14.85 -8.69 4.98
CA TRP A 196 14.16 -9.97 4.85
C TRP A 196 14.33 -10.66 3.49
N LEU A 197 14.84 -9.94 2.47
CA LEU A 197 15.27 -10.55 1.22
C LEU A 197 16.42 -11.57 1.42
N THR A 198 17.07 -11.56 2.60
CA THR A 198 18.08 -12.56 2.99
C THR A 198 17.49 -13.83 3.60
N MET A 199 16.19 -13.88 3.93
CA MET A 199 15.56 -15.04 4.57
C MET A 199 15.69 -16.35 3.77
N PRO A 200 15.62 -16.36 2.42
CA PRO A 200 15.94 -17.56 1.65
C PRO A 200 17.34 -18.11 1.94
N ALA A 201 18.36 -17.25 2.10
CA ALA A 201 19.71 -17.67 2.44
C ALA A 201 19.81 -18.21 3.88
N VAL A 202 19.08 -17.62 4.82
CA VAL A 202 18.96 -18.15 6.19
C VAL A 202 18.37 -19.57 6.16
N GLY A 203 17.28 -19.77 5.42
CA GLY A 203 16.66 -21.08 5.23
C GLY A 203 17.63 -22.12 4.66
N VAL A 204 18.40 -21.75 3.63
CA VAL A 204 19.44 -22.61 3.04
C VAL A 204 20.47 -23.05 4.07
N VAL A 205 21.00 -22.10 4.85
CA VAL A 205 21.98 -22.40 5.90
C VAL A 205 21.39 -23.36 6.93
N CYS A 206 20.17 -23.11 7.40
CA CYS A 206 19.48 -23.98 8.36
C CYS A 206 19.31 -25.41 7.82
N VAL A 207 18.83 -25.57 6.58
CA VAL A 207 18.66 -26.89 5.94
C VAL A 207 20.00 -27.60 5.77
N MET A 208 21.04 -26.89 5.32
CA MET A 208 22.37 -27.48 5.15
C MET A 208 23.05 -27.85 6.47
N LEU A 209 22.78 -27.10 7.55
CA LEU A 209 23.26 -27.45 8.89
C LEU A 209 22.50 -28.66 9.45
N LEU A 210 21.18 -28.69 9.29
CA LEU A 210 20.37 -29.84 9.70
C LEU A 210 20.80 -31.11 8.95
N TRP A 211 21.04 -31.01 7.65
CA TRP A 211 21.51 -32.13 6.84
C TRP A 211 22.86 -32.68 7.32
N ARG A 212 23.82 -31.79 7.63
CA ARG A 212 25.19 -32.16 8.01
C ARG A 212 25.33 -32.57 9.47
N LEU A 213 24.65 -31.88 10.38
CA LEU A 213 24.82 -32.04 11.83
C LEU A 213 23.70 -32.87 12.46
N ARG A 214 22.56 -33.04 11.77
CA ARG A 214 21.38 -33.79 12.21
C ARG A 214 20.97 -33.41 13.64
N LEU A 215 20.73 -34.40 14.50
CA LEU A 215 20.33 -34.20 15.89
C LEU A 215 21.36 -33.45 16.75
N ARG A 216 22.64 -33.37 16.32
CA ARG A 216 23.68 -32.63 17.07
C ARG A 216 23.42 -31.13 17.09
N LEU A 217 22.63 -30.62 16.14
CA LEU A 217 22.18 -29.22 16.10
C LEU A 217 21.34 -28.87 17.33
N PHE A 218 20.59 -29.84 17.88
CA PHE A 218 19.70 -29.65 19.02
C PHE A 218 20.37 -29.84 20.38
N ARG A 219 21.71 -29.95 20.43
CA ARG A 219 22.43 -29.93 21.71
C ARG A 219 22.19 -28.59 22.42
N PRO A 220 21.86 -28.58 23.73
CA PRO A 220 21.54 -27.34 24.45
C PRO A 220 22.61 -26.26 24.31
N SER A 221 23.89 -26.62 24.36
CA SER A 221 25.00 -25.67 24.19
C SER A 221 25.05 -25.04 22.79
N VAL A 222 24.73 -25.82 21.75
CA VAL A 222 24.71 -25.36 20.35
C VAL A 222 23.53 -24.41 20.15
N LEU A 223 22.34 -24.80 20.62
CA LEU A 223 21.14 -23.97 20.59
C LEU A 223 21.35 -22.68 21.38
N ALA A 224 21.89 -22.76 22.60
CA ALA A 224 22.16 -21.59 23.43
C ALA A 224 23.10 -20.60 22.75
N CYS A 225 24.23 -21.06 22.19
CA CYS A 225 25.15 -20.17 21.46
C CYS A 225 24.50 -19.58 20.20
N GLY A 226 23.75 -20.39 19.44
CA GLY A 226 23.05 -19.94 18.23
C GLY A 226 21.97 -18.89 18.53
N LEU A 227 21.13 -19.15 19.54
CA LEU A 227 20.08 -18.24 20.00
C LEU A 227 20.68 -16.96 20.59
N LEU A 228 21.72 -17.07 21.42
CA LEU A 228 22.41 -15.88 21.96
C LEU A 228 22.95 -15.00 20.83
N GLY A 229 23.55 -15.60 19.80
CA GLY A 229 24.00 -14.87 18.62
C GLY A 229 22.83 -14.21 17.89
N PHE A 230 21.76 -14.96 17.63
CA PHE A 230 20.58 -14.47 16.94
C PHE A 230 19.94 -13.27 17.65
N PHE A 231 19.70 -13.38 18.95
CA PHE A 231 19.14 -12.29 19.74
C PHE A 231 20.10 -11.10 19.82
N ALA A 232 21.42 -11.33 19.90
CA ALA A 232 22.39 -10.23 19.84
C ALA A 232 22.36 -9.50 18.50
N GLY A 233 22.25 -10.23 17.37
CA GLY A 233 22.25 -9.65 16.03
C GLY A 233 20.93 -8.98 15.66
N SER A 234 19.83 -9.44 16.25
CA SER A 234 18.48 -8.89 16.03
C SER A 234 18.00 -7.99 17.18
N LEU A 235 18.86 -7.68 18.15
CA LEU A 235 18.49 -6.92 19.35
C LEU A 235 17.75 -5.61 19.05
N PRO A 236 18.16 -4.78 18.06
CA PRO A 236 17.43 -3.56 17.74
C PRO A 236 15.98 -3.82 17.33
N TRP A 237 15.73 -4.89 16.58
CA TRP A 237 14.39 -5.30 16.14
C TRP A 237 13.50 -5.65 17.35
N TRP A 238 14.02 -6.40 18.32
CA TRP A 238 13.27 -6.80 19.52
C TRP A 238 12.91 -5.61 20.40
N VAL A 239 13.90 -4.75 20.70
CA VAL A 239 13.70 -3.57 21.55
C VAL A 239 12.71 -2.60 20.90
N TRP A 240 12.81 -2.40 19.59
CA TRP A 240 11.90 -1.51 18.88
C TRP A 240 10.47 -2.06 18.86
N ASN A 241 10.27 -3.33 18.49
CA ASN A 241 8.92 -3.91 18.43
C ASN A 241 8.21 -3.99 19.79
N ALA A 242 8.97 -4.27 20.86
CA ALA A 242 8.43 -4.26 22.22
C ALA A 242 7.85 -2.89 22.61
N ARG A 243 8.37 -1.79 22.02
CA ARG A 243 7.90 -0.41 22.24
C ARG A 243 6.82 0.05 21.26
N HIS A 244 6.66 -0.63 20.12
CA HIS A 244 5.79 -0.19 19.02
C HIS A 244 4.72 -1.25 18.66
N GLY A 245 4.24 -2.00 19.66
CA GLY A 245 3.12 -2.94 19.47
C GLY A 245 3.36 -4.00 18.38
N TRP A 246 4.61 -4.43 18.19
CA TRP A 246 4.99 -5.41 17.15
C TRP A 246 4.66 -4.99 15.70
N GLN A 247 4.60 -3.68 15.43
CA GLN A 247 4.20 -3.11 14.13
C GLN A 247 4.98 -3.66 12.92
N SER A 248 6.24 -4.07 13.10
CA SER A 248 7.04 -4.65 12.01
C SER A 248 6.42 -5.91 11.40
N LEU A 249 5.66 -6.68 12.18
CA LEU A 249 5.00 -7.91 11.73
C LEU A 249 3.82 -7.58 10.80
N GLY A 250 3.17 -6.42 10.98
CA GLY A 250 2.11 -5.95 10.07
C GLY A 250 2.62 -5.49 8.71
N ALA A 251 3.94 -5.31 8.56
CA ALA A 251 4.54 -4.88 7.30
C ALA A 251 4.75 -6.03 6.29
N THR A 252 4.52 -7.29 6.68
CA THR A 252 4.41 -8.40 5.71
C THR A 252 3.09 -8.25 4.96
N GLY A 253 3.15 -7.84 3.69
CA GLY A 253 1.94 -7.73 2.88
C GLY A 253 1.14 -9.03 2.84
N ALA A 254 -0.19 -8.92 2.83
CA ALA A 254 -1.10 -10.05 2.75
C ALA A 254 -0.76 -10.95 1.55
N SER A 255 -1.01 -12.25 1.69
CA SER A 255 -0.82 -13.22 0.60
C SER A 255 -1.67 -12.83 -0.60
N PRO A 256 -1.10 -12.75 -1.82
CA PRO A 256 -1.82 -12.37 -3.04
C PRO A 256 -2.81 -13.45 -3.54
N GLY A 257 -2.97 -14.55 -2.80
CA GLY A 257 -3.75 -15.71 -3.24
C GLY A 257 -3.01 -16.58 -4.25
N VAL A 258 -3.53 -17.76 -4.54
CA VAL A 258 -2.76 -18.81 -5.26
C VAL A 258 -2.60 -18.56 -6.72
N ARG A 259 -3.65 -18.13 -7.40
CA ARG A 259 -3.57 -17.82 -8.83
C ARG A 259 -2.49 -16.78 -9.09
N GLN A 260 -2.49 -15.70 -8.31
CA GLN A 260 -1.48 -14.64 -8.42
C GLN A 260 -0.09 -15.11 -7.96
N SER A 261 -0.01 -16.00 -6.95
CA SER A 261 1.27 -16.60 -6.54
C SER A 261 1.88 -17.47 -7.65
N ILE A 262 1.07 -18.33 -8.29
CA ILE A 262 1.49 -19.15 -9.43
C ILE A 262 1.90 -18.27 -10.60
N GLU A 263 1.09 -17.26 -10.94
CA GLU A 263 1.42 -16.31 -12.00
C GLU A 263 2.73 -15.57 -11.72
N THR A 264 2.93 -15.14 -10.48
CA THR A 264 4.17 -14.49 -10.03
C THR A 264 5.36 -15.45 -10.14
N ALA A 265 5.19 -16.73 -9.78
CA ALA A 265 6.22 -17.75 -9.95
C ALA A 265 6.53 -18.04 -11.42
N VAL A 266 5.52 -18.12 -12.29
CA VAL A 266 5.72 -18.30 -13.74
C VAL A 266 6.47 -17.10 -14.30
N ARG A 267 6.00 -15.88 -14.03
CA ARG A 267 6.65 -14.62 -14.46
C ARG A 267 8.08 -14.52 -13.94
N LEU A 268 8.37 -15.03 -12.73
CA LEU A 268 9.74 -15.07 -12.20
C LEU A 268 10.70 -15.78 -13.17
N PHE A 269 10.30 -16.93 -13.73
CA PHE A 269 11.14 -17.72 -14.63
C PHE A 269 11.04 -17.30 -16.10
N THR A 270 9.87 -16.85 -16.56
CA THR A 270 9.65 -16.51 -17.99
C THR A 270 10.06 -15.08 -18.34
N GLU A 271 9.95 -14.14 -17.41
CA GLU A 271 10.17 -12.71 -17.66
C GLU A 271 11.28 -12.14 -16.78
N ARG A 272 11.20 -12.34 -15.47
CA ARG A 272 12.00 -11.59 -14.48
C ARG A 272 13.46 -12.02 -14.44
N LEU A 273 13.73 -13.32 -14.32
CA LEU A 273 15.09 -13.85 -14.32
C LEU A 273 15.80 -13.61 -15.66
N PRO A 274 15.18 -13.84 -16.84
CA PRO A 274 15.77 -13.46 -18.11
C PRO A 274 16.07 -11.97 -18.20
N ALA A 275 15.14 -11.11 -17.78
CA ALA A 275 15.31 -9.65 -17.80
C ALA A 275 16.43 -9.15 -16.89
N LEU A 276 16.80 -9.88 -15.82
CA LEU A 276 17.95 -9.52 -14.99
C LEU A 276 19.25 -9.56 -15.80
N PHE A 277 19.41 -10.57 -16.67
CA PHE A 277 20.63 -10.77 -17.46
C PHE A 277 20.56 -10.17 -18.87
N GLU A 278 19.53 -9.39 -19.18
CA GLU A 278 19.40 -8.64 -20.44
C GLU A 278 20.61 -7.74 -20.67
N SER A 279 21.13 -7.72 -21.90
CA SER A 279 22.16 -6.77 -22.35
C SER A 279 21.48 -5.59 -23.05
N PRO A 280 21.47 -4.37 -22.45
CA PRO A 280 20.74 -3.24 -23.01
C PRO A 280 21.27 -2.82 -24.40
N GLY A 281 20.36 -2.51 -25.32
CA GLY A 281 20.70 -1.93 -26.63
C GLY A 281 21.08 -2.91 -27.74
N ALA A 282 21.07 -4.23 -27.49
CA ALA A 282 21.27 -5.25 -28.52
C ALA A 282 19.94 -5.98 -28.85
N PRO A 283 19.50 -6.03 -30.13
CA PRO A 283 18.39 -6.88 -30.53
C PRO A 283 18.66 -8.34 -30.12
N GLY A 284 17.77 -8.95 -29.33
CA GLY A 284 17.97 -10.30 -28.79
C GLY A 284 18.97 -10.39 -27.61
N GLY A 285 19.38 -9.26 -27.03
CA GLY A 285 20.35 -9.21 -25.93
C GLY A 285 19.96 -10.05 -24.71
N THR A 286 18.65 -10.22 -24.44
CA THR A 286 18.13 -11.12 -23.40
C THR A 286 18.47 -12.58 -23.67
N TRP A 287 18.26 -13.05 -24.91
CA TRP A 287 18.54 -14.43 -25.29
C TRP A 287 20.04 -14.73 -25.33
N LEU A 288 20.84 -13.74 -25.71
CA LEU A 288 22.30 -13.84 -25.67
C LEU A 288 22.81 -13.95 -24.24
N GLY A 289 22.40 -13.04 -23.34
CA GLY A 289 22.76 -13.11 -21.92
C GLY A 289 22.27 -14.39 -21.24
N LEU A 290 21.06 -14.84 -21.57
CA LEU A 290 20.52 -16.13 -21.09
C LEU A 290 21.34 -17.31 -21.64
N GLY A 291 21.74 -17.31 -22.91
CA GLY A 291 22.59 -18.33 -23.50
C GLY A 291 23.95 -18.42 -22.80
N VAL A 292 24.57 -17.26 -22.52
CA VAL A 292 25.83 -17.18 -21.77
C VAL A 292 25.67 -17.73 -20.34
N LEU A 293 24.59 -17.36 -19.66
CA LEU A 293 24.22 -17.87 -18.34
C LEU A 293 24.05 -19.40 -18.35
N LEU A 294 23.32 -19.95 -19.32
CA LEU A 294 23.10 -21.40 -19.44
C LEU A 294 24.40 -22.16 -19.71
N VAL A 295 25.29 -21.62 -20.53
CA VAL A 295 26.64 -22.19 -20.75
C VAL A 295 27.43 -22.20 -19.44
N LEU A 296 27.46 -21.08 -18.70
CA LEU A 296 28.16 -21.00 -17.42
C LEU A 296 27.59 -21.97 -16.37
N LEU A 297 26.27 -22.15 -16.33
CA LEU A 297 25.61 -23.13 -15.47
C LEU A 297 25.95 -24.58 -15.88
N ALA A 298 25.91 -24.89 -17.17
CA ALA A 298 26.27 -26.21 -17.69
C ALA A 298 27.73 -26.56 -17.36
N LEU A 299 28.65 -25.58 -17.47
CA LEU A 299 30.04 -25.73 -17.08
C LEU A 299 30.20 -25.99 -15.57
N ALA A 300 29.46 -25.27 -14.72
CA ALA A 300 29.48 -25.48 -13.28
C ALA A 300 28.94 -26.88 -12.89
N LEU A 301 27.88 -27.35 -13.54
CA LEU A 301 27.34 -28.71 -13.36
C LEU A 301 28.36 -29.77 -13.79
N ALA A 302 28.98 -29.62 -14.96
CA ALA A 302 30.02 -30.52 -15.45
C ALA A 302 31.23 -30.58 -14.50
N ALA A 303 31.59 -29.44 -13.90
CA ALA A 303 32.70 -29.33 -12.95
C ALA A 303 32.39 -30.00 -11.59
N ALA A 304 31.11 -30.06 -11.19
CA ALA A 304 30.70 -30.62 -9.91
C ALA A 304 30.65 -32.15 -9.91
N PHE A 305 30.33 -32.75 -11.06
CA PHE A 305 30.19 -34.20 -11.24
C PHE A 305 31.22 -34.76 -12.24
N PRO A 306 32.53 -34.63 -11.96
CA PRO A 306 33.54 -35.22 -12.83
C PRO A 306 33.45 -36.75 -12.79
N ARG A 307 33.70 -37.41 -13.94
CA ARG A 307 33.70 -38.88 -14.08
C ARG A 307 34.61 -39.63 -13.09
N SER A 308 35.60 -38.95 -12.52
CA SER A 308 36.55 -39.51 -11.54
C SER A 308 36.22 -39.22 -10.07
N GLY A 309 35.06 -38.63 -9.75
CA GLY A 309 34.46 -38.64 -8.40
C GLY A 309 35.26 -38.02 -7.23
N GLY A 310 36.24 -37.14 -7.47
CA GLY A 310 37.19 -36.70 -6.45
C GLY A 310 36.65 -35.76 -5.34
N ALA A 311 37.30 -35.78 -4.17
CA ALA A 311 37.04 -34.88 -3.02
C ALA A 311 37.20 -33.38 -3.35
N ALA A 312 37.98 -33.04 -4.40
CA ALA A 312 38.21 -31.66 -4.82
C ALA A 312 36.96 -30.93 -5.34
N SER A 313 35.92 -31.64 -5.80
CA SER A 313 34.65 -31.04 -6.26
C SER A 313 33.58 -30.97 -5.17
N LEU A 314 33.85 -31.47 -3.96
CA LEU A 314 32.86 -31.52 -2.88
C LEU A 314 32.35 -30.12 -2.46
N PRO A 315 33.21 -29.08 -2.31
CA PRO A 315 32.73 -27.73 -2.01
C PRO A 315 31.83 -27.16 -3.12
N LEU A 316 32.13 -27.45 -4.38
CA LEU A 316 31.30 -27.03 -5.52
C LEU A 316 29.95 -27.75 -5.54
N ARG A 317 29.91 -29.05 -5.23
CA ARG A 317 28.65 -29.81 -5.08
C ARG A 317 27.78 -29.25 -3.96
N ARG A 318 28.39 -28.86 -2.83
CA ARG A 318 27.69 -28.19 -1.73
C ARG A 318 27.17 -26.82 -2.13
N LEU A 319 27.97 -26.03 -2.86
CA LEU A 319 27.52 -24.74 -3.40
C LEU A 319 26.33 -24.93 -4.35
N LEU A 320 26.38 -25.89 -5.27
CA LEU A 320 25.23 -26.20 -6.14
C LEU A 320 23.98 -26.54 -5.33
N CYS A 321 24.10 -27.42 -4.34
CA CYS A 321 22.99 -27.74 -3.44
C CYS A 321 22.44 -26.48 -2.74
N ALA A 322 23.33 -25.62 -2.22
CA ALA A 322 22.94 -24.34 -1.62
C ALA A 322 22.21 -23.43 -2.62
N CYS A 323 22.68 -23.33 -3.87
CA CYS A 323 22.05 -22.54 -4.92
C CYS A 323 20.67 -23.07 -5.31
N PHE A 324 20.49 -24.40 -5.40
CA PHE A 324 19.18 -25.01 -5.68
C PHE A 324 18.20 -24.79 -4.53
N LEU A 325 18.64 -24.97 -3.28
CA LEU A 325 17.83 -24.66 -2.11
C LEU A 325 17.47 -23.17 -2.06
N PHE A 326 18.43 -22.29 -2.41
CA PHE A 326 18.21 -20.85 -2.46
C PHE A 326 17.16 -20.49 -3.51
N LEU A 327 17.27 -21.05 -4.72
CA LEU A 327 16.29 -20.84 -5.79
C LEU A 327 14.89 -21.29 -5.35
N GLY A 328 14.76 -22.47 -4.74
CA GLY A 328 13.47 -22.97 -4.25
C GLY A 328 12.88 -22.08 -3.14
N ALA A 329 13.69 -21.76 -2.12
CA ALA A 329 13.26 -20.92 -1.00
C ALA A 329 12.93 -19.49 -1.45
N PHE A 330 13.71 -18.93 -2.36
CA PHE A 330 13.46 -17.61 -2.94
C PHE A 330 12.17 -17.62 -3.76
N THR A 331 11.97 -18.60 -4.65
CA THR A 331 10.74 -18.72 -5.45
C THR A 331 9.51 -18.81 -4.56
N ALA A 332 9.56 -19.60 -3.49
CA ALA A 332 8.46 -19.69 -2.53
C ALA A 332 8.20 -18.34 -1.85
N ALA A 333 9.24 -17.70 -1.30
CA ALA A 333 9.10 -16.40 -0.64
C ALA A 333 8.62 -15.29 -1.58
N TYR A 334 9.12 -15.26 -2.82
CA TYR A 334 8.78 -14.28 -3.84
C TYR A 334 7.34 -14.45 -4.34
N ALA A 335 6.93 -15.70 -4.60
CA ALA A 335 5.58 -16.01 -5.08
C ALA A 335 4.50 -15.74 -4.02
N LEU A 336 4.79 -16.02 -2.75
CA LEU A 336 3.85 -15.81 -1.65
C LEU A 336 3.78 -14.36 -1.15
N SER A 337 4.67 -13.49 -1.62
CA SER A 337 4.76 -12.11 -1.17
C SER A 337 4.03 -11.16 -2.12
N SER A 338 3.32 -10.17 -1.56
CA SER A 338 2.78 -9.04 -2.34
C SER A 338 3.87 -8.26 -3.10
N PHE A 339 5.13 -8.29 -2.62
CA PHE A 339 6.26 -7.67 -3.32
C PHE A 339 6.61 -8.37 -4.64
N GLY A 340 6.27 -9.66 -4.78
CA GLY A 340 6.49 -10.41 -6.01
C GLY A 340 5.65 -9.93 -7.19
N ALA A 341 4.47 -9.36 -6.90
CA ALA A 341 3.58 -8.75 -7.89
C ALA A 341 4.13 -7.43 -8.46
N ILE A 342 5.05 -6.77 -7.74
CA ILE A 342 5.63 -5.50 -8.19
C ILE A 342 6.64 -5.77 -9.30
N ASN A 343 6.48 -5.08 -10.43
CA ASN A 343 7.41 -5.15 -11.56
C ASN A 343 8.72 -4.40 -11.27
N SER A 344 9.60 -4.99 -10.47
CA SER A 344 10.92 -4.41 -10.17
C SER A 344 12.02 -5.46 -10.05
N ARG A 345 13.11 -5.26 -10.81
CA ARG A 345 14.28 -6.16 -10.84
C ARG A 345 15.06 -6.16 -9.51
N ARG A 346 14.85 -5.17 -8.65
CA ARG A 346 15.60 -4.99 -7.38
C ARG A 346 15.48 -6.17 -6.42
N TYR A 347 14.37 -6.90 -6.46
CA TYR A 347 14.15 -8.06 -5.59
C TYR A 347 14.96 -9.29 -6.04
N LEU A 348 15.46 -9.32 -7.27
CA LEU A 348 16.25 -10.43 -7.82
C LEU A 348 17.75 -10.29 -7.59
N LEU A 349 18.19 -9.14 -7.07
CA LEU A 349 19.61 -8.85 -6.84
C LEU A 349 20.37 -9.90 -6.02
N PRO A 350 19.77 -10.61 -5.03
CA PRO A 350 20.45 -11.69 -4.33
C PRO A 350 20.96 -12.83 -5.25
N PHE A 351 20.36 -13.03 -6.43
CA PHE A 351 20.84 -14.03 -7.39
C PHE A 351 22.19 -13.66 -8.00
N VAL A 352 22.58 -12.39 -8.00
CA VAL A 352 23.84 -11.93 -8.60
C VAL A 352 25.07 -12.55 -7.91
N PRO A 353 25.28 -12.40 -6.59
CA PRO A 353 26.41 -13.04 -5.92
C PRO A 353 26.33 -14.57 -5.93
N VAL A 354 25.12 -15.16 -5.88
CA VAL A 354 24.89 -16.61 -6.01
C VAL A 354 25.42 -17.12 -7.35
N PHE A 355 24.98 -16.49 -8.44
CA PHE A 355 25.36 -16.85 -9.80
C PHE A 355 26.85 -16.62 -10.05
N ALA A 356 27.37 -15.45 -9.70
CA ALA A 356 28.78 -15.10 -9.90
C ALA A 356 29.72 -16.10 -9.20
N THR A 357 29.38 -16.47 -7.96
CA THR A 357 30.14 -17.47 -7.19
C THR A 357 30.08 -18.85 -7.85
N LEU A 358 28.89 -19.29 -8.28
CA LEU A 358 28.70 -20.60 -8.90
C LEU A 358 29.45 -20.71 -10.24
N ALA A 359 29.26 -19.73 -11.12
CA ALA A 359 29.90 -19.67 -12.42
C ALA A 359 31.44 -19.61 -12.29
N GLY A 360 31.96 -18.69 -11.47
CA GLY A 360 33.39 -18.59 -11.22
C GLY A 360 33.98 -19.87 -10.64
N SER A 361 33.33 -20.46 -9.63
CA SER A 361 33.77 -21.71 -9.00
C SER A 361 33.82 -22.88 -10.00
N GLY A 362 32.82 -22.99 -10.88
CA GLY A 362 32.80 -23.96 -11.97
C GLY A 362 34.01 -23.82 -12.90
N ILE A 363 34.25 -22.60 -13.40
CA ILE A 363 35.41 -22.29 -14.27
C ILE A 363 36.73 -22.68 -13.58
N GLY A 364 36.91 -22.30 -12.32
CA GLY A 364 38.16 -22.57 -11.60
C GLY A 364 38.38 -24.05 -11.26
N VAL A 365 37.31 -24.82 -11.02
CA VAL A 365 37.41 -26.28 -10.87
C VAL A 365 37.80 -26.95 -12.20
N LEU A 366 37.20 -26.53 -13.33
CA LEU A 366 37.57 -27.02 -14.67
C LEU A 366 39.03 -26.68 -15.01
N ALA A 367 39.46 -25.45 -14.72
CA ALA A 367 40.84 -24.99 -14.96
C ALA A 367 41.87 -25.79 -14.14
N ARG A 368 41.50 -26.28 -12.95
CA ARG A 368 42.37 -27.02 -12.04
C ARG A 368 42.34 -28.54 -12.21
N ALA A 369 41.55 -29.08 -13.14
CA ALA A 369 41.41 -30.54 -13.37
C ALA A 369 42.65 -31.19 -14.02
N ALA A 370 43.84 -30.96 -13.43
CA ALA A 370 45.15 -31.40 -13.88
C ALA A 370 45.46 -32.88 -13.58
N THR A 371 44.58 -33.57 -12.85
CA THR A 371 44.72 -35.01 -12.51
C THR A 371 44.03 -35.94 -13.51
N ALA A 372 43.39 -35.39 -14.55
CA ALA A 372 42.74 -36.17 -15.60
C ALA A 372 43.74 -36.62 -16.69
N PRO A 373 43.48 -37.74 -17.40
CA PRO A 373 44.26 -38.13 -18.57
C PRO A 373 44.42 -36.98 -19.57
N ARG A 374 45.58 -36.88 -20.25
CA ARG A 374 45.98 -35.72 -21.07
C ARG A 374 44.88 -35.26 -22.06
N LYS A 375 44.13 -36.18 -22.68
CA LYS A 375 43.01 -35.88 -23.59
C LYS A 375 41.82 -35.23 -22.86
N THR A 376 41.44 -35.74 -21.70
CA THR A 376 40.36 -35.19 -20.87
C THR A 376 40.73 -33.84 -20.26
N ALA A 377 41.99 -33.67 -19.85
CA ALA A 377 42.50 -32.41 -19.32
C ALA A 377 42.46 -31.27 -20.36
N ILE A 378 42.69 -31.58 -21.65
CA ILE A 378 42.56 -30.60 -22.74
C ILE A 378 41.11 -30.13 -22.89
N GLY A 379 40.15 -31.07 -22.92
CA GLY A 379 38.71 -30.73 -23.01
C GLY A 379 38.22 -29.87 -21.84
N LEU A 380 38.64 -30.19 -20.61
CA LEU A 380 38.25 -29.42 -19.42
C LEU A 380 38.88 -28.01 -19.40
N ARG A 381 40.12 -27.85 -19.88
CA ARG A 381 40.75 -26.53 -20.03
C ARG A 381 40.12 -25.71 -21.15
N ALA A 382 39.73 -26.34 -22.26
CA ALA A 382 38.98 -25.67 -23.31
C ALA A 382 37.62 -25.17 -22.78
N ALA A 383 36.92 -26.00 -22.00
CA ALA A 383 35.67 -25.63 -21.35
C ALA A 383 35.85 -24.47 -20.35
N ALA A 384 36.93 -24.46 -19.57
CA ALA A 384 37.29 -23.31 -18.72
C ALA A 384 37.60 -22.06 -19.55
N GLY A 385 38.27 -22.20 -20.70
CA GLY A 385 38.53 -21.11 -21.64
C GLY A 385 37.26 -20.49 -22.21
N VAL A 386 36.28 -21.32 -22.61
CA VAL A 386 34.95 -20.87 -23.01
C VAL A 386 34.27 -20.10 -21.88
N GLY A 387 34.32 -20.62 -20.65
CA GLY A 387 33.76 -19.92 -19.48
C GLY A 387 34.42 -18.56 -19.22
N ILE A 388 35.74 -18.44 -19.37
CA ILE A 388 36.44 -17.14 -19.27
C ILE A 388 35.99 -16.20 -20.40
N LEU A 389 35.84 -16.71 -21.63
CA LEU A 389 35.36 -15.92 -22.76
C LEU A 389 33.94 -15.40 -22.53
N CYS A 390 33.07 -16.21 -21.95
CA CYS A 390 31.72 -15.82 -21.51
C CYS A 390 31.78 -14.69 -20.46
N VAL A 391 32.66 -14.78 -19.47
CA VAL A 391 32.84 -13.72 -18.46
C VAL A 391 33.35 -12.42 -19.11
N VAL A 392 34.31 -12.51 -20.03
CA VAL A 392 34.81 -11.35 -20.77
C VAL A 392 33.69 -10.73 -21.62
N PHE A 393 32.89 -11.55 -22.29
CA PHE A 393 31.76 -11.10 -23.09
C PHE A 393 30.72 -10.38 -22.23
N GLU A 394 30.36 -10.94 -21.07
CA GLU A 394 29.46 -10.29 -20.12
C GLU A 394 30.03 -8.94 -19.66
N VAL A 395 31.27 -8.90 -19.18
CA VAL A 395 31.87 -7.64 -18.71
C VAL A 395 31.95 -6.58 -19.82
N ALA A 396 32.32 -6.99 -21.04
CA ALA A 396 32.39 -6.09 -22.19
C ALA A 396 31.00 -5.60 -22.62
N GLY A 397 29.99 -6.48 -22.62
CA GLY A 397 28.60 -6.16 -22.93
C GLY A 397 27.97 -5.15 -21.97
N ARG A 398 28.49 -5.04 -20.73
CA ARG A 398 28.05 -4.08 -19.70
C ARG A 398 28.77 -2.73 -19.75
N MET A 399 29.77 -2.55 -20.61
CA MET A 399 30.50 -1.28 -20.71
C MET A 399 29.63 -0.08 -21.11
N PRO A 400 28.63 -0.21 -22.02
CA PRO A 400 27.67 0.86 -22.31
C PRO A 400 26.83 1.29 -21.09
N ASP A 401 26.48 0.37 -20.19
CA ASP A 401 25.70 0.65 -18.99
C ASP A 401 26.44 1.64 -18.07
N LEU A 402 27.77 1.53 -17.99
CA LEU A 402 28.60 2.48 -17.24
C LEU A 402 28.53 3.91 -17.80
N GLN A 403 28.41 4.06 -19.13
CA GLN A 403 28.22 5.37 -19.74
C GLN A 403 26.84 5.94 -19.40
N HIS A 404 25.81 5.10 -19.38
CA HIS A 404 24.47 5.48 -18.94
C HIS A 404 24.50 5.97 -17.48
N HIS A 405 25.09 5.19 -16.57
CA HIS A 405 25.23 5.53 -15.15
C HIS A 405 26.00 6.85 -14.93
N ARG A 406 27.05 7.12 -15.70
CA ARG A 406 27.83 8.37 -15.60
C ARG A 406 27.03 9.63 -16.02
N ARG A 407 26.05 9.49 -16.93
CA ARG A 407 25.27 10.62 -17.47
C ARG A 407 24.08 11.01 -16.59
N VAL A 408 23.79 10.25 -15.54
CA VAL A 408 22.70 10.55 -14.59
C VAL A 408 23.08 11.76 -13.73
N LYS A 409 22.86 12.96 -14.26
CA LYS A 409 22.92 14.22 -13.50
C LYS A 409 21.64 15.00 -13.77
N THR A 410 21.14 15.63 -12.73
CA THR A 410 19.82 16.25 -12.76
C THR A 410 19.90 17.61 -12.07
N GLY A 411 19.42 18.66 -12.73
CA GLY A 411 19.39 20.03 -12.19
C GLY A 411 18.40 20.26 -11.04
N TRP A 412 17.73 19.20 -10.55
CA TRP A 412 16.72 19.32 -9.50
C TRP A 412 17.30 19.87 -8.18
N HIS A 413 18.57 19.61 -7.88
CA HIS A 413 19.19 20.11 -6.65
C HIS A 413 19.30 21.64 -6.66
N ASP A 414 19.71 22.22 -7.79
CA ASP A 414 19.78 23.68 -7.96
C ASP A 414 18.38 24.29 -7.99
N SER A 415 17.41 23.60 -8.60
CA SER A 415 15.99 23.95 -8.49
C SER A 415 15.51 23.99 -7.04
N ALA A 416 15.90 23.02 -6.20
CA ALA A 416 15.47 22.95 -4.80
C ALA A 416 16.10 24.07 -3.97
N ARG A 417 17.39 24.38 -4.22
CA ARG A 417 18.06 25.54 -3.63
C ARG A 417 17.43 26.85 -4.07
N THR A 418 17.01 26.96 -5.33
CA THR A 418 16.28 28.13 -5.84
C THR A 418 14.95 28.30 -5.12
N LEU A 419 14.19 27.22 -4.90
CA LEU A 419 12.96 27.24 -4.12
C LEU A 419 13.20 27.76 -2.69
N ALA A 420 14.22 27.25 -1.98
CA ALA A 420 14.55 27.69 -0.63
C ALA A 420 14.95 29.18 -0.56
N SER A 421 15.65 29.68 -1.59
CA SER A 421 16.14 31.06 -1.64
C SER A 421 15.04 32.14 -1.75
N LYS A 422 13.77 31.75 -1.91
CA LYS A 422 12.63 32.67 -2.04
C LYS A 422 11.97 32.91 -0.66
N PRO A 423 12.24 34.04 0.02
CA PRO A 423 11.66 34.32 1.34
C PRO A 423 10.16 34.55 1.32
N GLU A 424 9.59 34.94 0.17
CA GLU A 424 8.16 35.17 -0.01
C GLU A 424 7.32 33.87 -0.06
N LEU A 425 7.98 32.72 -0.24
CA LEU A 425 7.32 31.42 -0.33
C LEU A 425 7.22 30.75 1.06
N PRO A 426 6.16 29.97 1.31
CA PRO A 426 6.08 29.15 2.51
C PRO A 426 7.25 28.18 2.58
N LYS A 427 7.53 27.66 3.78
CA LYS A 427 8.60 26.67 3.96
C LYS A 427 8.06 25.24 3.97
N GLU A 428 6.77 25.06 4.18
CA GLU A 428 6.10 23.77 4.24
C GLU A 428 5.26 23.55 2.97
N PHE A 429 5.48 22.44 2.28
CA PHE A 429 4.84 22.11 1.02
C PHE A 429 4.21 20.72 1.04
N LEU A 430 3.00 20.64 0.50
CA LEU A 430 2.45 19.38 0.00
C LEU A 430 3.13 19.05 -1.33
N ALA A 431 3.74 17.88 -1.40
CA ALA A 431 4.48 17.43 -2.58
C ALA A 431 4.36 15.92 -2.79
N ASP A 432 4.59 15.47 -4.03
CA ASP A 432 4.72 14.05 -4.31
C ASP A 432 5.98 13.49 -3.64
N PHE A 433 5.95 12.20 -3.26
CA PHE A 433 7.11 11.54 -2.67
C PHE A 433 8.34 11.62 -3.58
N MET A 434 8.18 11.71 -4.91
CA MET A 434 9.27 11.94 -5.84
C MET A 434 10.09 13.22 -5.56
N HIS A 435 9.52 14.21 -4.88
CA HIS A 435 10.19 15.46 -4.49
C HIS A 435 10.78 15.42 -3.07
N TYR A 436 10.80 14.27 -2.40
CA TYR A 436 11.35 14.13 -1.04
C TYR A 436 12.81 14.59 -0.93
N GLY A 437 13.54 14.59 -2.06
CA GLY A 437 14.90 15.15 -2.16
C GLY A 437 15.02 16.63 -1.79
N VAL A 438 13.95 17.42 -1.94
CA VAL A 438 13.94 18.86 -1.61
C VAL A 438 14.32 19.09 -0.14
N ASN A 439 13.86 18.23 0.78
CA ASN A 439 14.13 18.39 2.21
C ASN A 439 15.63 18.40 2.49
N TRP A 440 16.37 17.37 2.08
CA TRP A 440 17.81 17.34 2.33
C TRP A 440 18.56 18.36 1.46
N ALA A 441 18.11 18.60 0.22
CA ALA A 441 18.76 19.53 -0.70
C ALA A 441 18.66 20.98 -0.24
N THR A 442 17.78 21.29 0.71
CA THR A 442 17.61 22.62 1.30
C THR A 442 18.06 22.66 2.75
N ASP A 443 18.80 21.64 3.21
CA ASP A 443 19.19 21.52 4.62
C ASP A 443 18.00 21.60 5.58
N GLU A 444 16.86 21.04 5.14
CA GLU A 444 15.59 20.98 5.85
C GLU A 444 14.95 22.35 6.07
N GLU A 445 15.46 23.42 5.43
CA GLU A 445 14.81 24.73 5.41
C GLU A 445 13.41 24.62 4.79
N VAL A 446 13.28 23.89 3.68
CA VAL A 446 12.01 23.57 3.04
C VAL A 446 11.58 22.16 3.42
N CYS A 447 10.36 22.03 3.93
CA CYS A 447 9.71 20.77 4.27
C CYS A 447 8.71 20.38 3.18
N ALA A 448 9.11 19.54 2.23
CA ALA A 448 8.27 18.98 1.18
C ALA A 448 7.86 17.54 1.52
N VAL A 449 6.58 17.31 1.78
CA VAL A 449 6.09 16.01 2.25
C VAL A 449 4.83 15.57 1.53
N SER A 450 4.72 14.26 1.32
CA SER A 450 3.50 13.63 0.84
C SER A 450 2.68 13.12 2.03
N PRO A 451 1.48 13.65 2.31
CA PRO A 451 0.69 13.24 3.47
C PRO A 451 0.34 11.73 3.51
N LYS A 452 0.26 11.07 2.35
CA LYS A 452 -0.03 9.62 2.23
C LYS A 452 1.22 8.74 2.29
N LEU A 453 2.40 9.30 2.06
CA LEU A 453 3.66 8.55 1.98
C LEU A 453 4.80 9.36 2.62
N TYR A 454 4.57 9.84 3.84
CA TYR A 454 5.62 10.47 4.62
C TYR A 454 6.57 9.38 5.15
N ARG A 455 7.87 9.68 5.12
CA ARG A 455 8.91 8.76 5.64
C ARG A 455 9.34 9.15 7.04
N TYR A 456 9.32 10.43 7.35
CA TYR A 456 9.75 10.97 8.63
C TYR A 456 8.58 11.73 9.27
N ALA A 457 8.07 11.22 10.40
CA ALA A 457 6.87 11.76 11.05
C ALA A 457 6.97 13.25 11.42
N PRO A 458 8.12 13.77 11.92
CA PRO A 458 8.25 15.20 12.21
C PRO A 458 8.03 16.13 11.00
N TYR A 459 8.25 15.67 9.77
CA TYR A 459 7.92 16.46 8.58
C TYR A 459 6.42 16.53 8.33
N PHE A 460 5.71 15.43 8.60
CA PHE A 460 4.27 15.45 8.55
C PHE A 460 3.71 16.36 9.63
N GLU A 461 4.24 16.33 10.86
CA GLU A 461 3.87 17.27 11.93
C GLU A 461 4.22 18.72 11.60
N ARG A 462 5.34 18.97 10.91
CA ARG A 462 5.70 20.32 10.46
C ARG A 462 4.76 20.83 9.37
N LEU A 463 4.48 20.00 8.34
CA LEU A 463 3.48 20.33 7.33
C LEU A 463 2.13 20.56 8.00
N GLU A 464 1.73 19.58 8.81
CA GLU A 464 0.95 19.71 10.03
C GLU A 464 0.87 21.17 10.41
N ASN A 465 1.84 21.68 11.14
CA ASN A 465 1.87 22.95 11.86
C ASN A 465 1.90 24.23 10.99
N ALA A 466 1.94 24.11 9.67
CA ALA A 466 1.91 25.27 8.79
C ALA A 466 0.52 25.94 8.76
N ASP A 467 0.48 27.26 8.92
CA ASP A 467 -0.75 28.05 8.81
C ASP A 467 -1.27 28.09 7.36
N ASN A 468 -0.37 28.30 6.40
CA ASN A 468 -0.69 28.32 4.98
C ASN A 468 0.39 27.59 4.17
N PRO A 469 0.35 26.24 4.10
CA PRO A 469 1.34 25.49 3.36
C PRO A 469 1.22 25.73 1.85
N GLY A 470 2.34 25.63 1.14
CA GLY A 470 2.35 25.66 -0.32
C GLY A 470 2.04 24.30 -0.94
N VAL A 471 1.85 24.28 -2.27
CA VAL A 471 1.69 23.04 -3.06
C VAL A 471 2.67 23.03 -4.22
N LEU A 472 3.45 21.95 -4.31
CA LEU A 472 4.48 21.77 -5.34
C LEU A 472 3.95 20.93 -6.51
N GLU A 473 4.28 21.31 -7.74
CA GLU A 473 4.02 20.55 -8.98
C GLU A 473 2.55 20.10 -9.16
N ASN A 474 1.59 20.92 -8.70
CA ASN A 474 0.17 20.59 -8.76
C ASN A 474 -0.14 19.23 -8.08
N PHE A 475 0.50 18.97 -6.94
CA PHE A 475 0.37 17.72 -6.20
C PHE A 475 -1.10 17.28 -6.11
N ARG A 476 -1.39 16.10 -6.65
CA ARG A 476 -2.73 15.47 -6.64
C ARG A 476 -3.85 16.32 -7.26
N GLY A 477 -3.52 17.22 -8.19
CA GLY A 477 -4.50 18.00 -8.94
C GLY A 477 -5.05 19.21 -8.19
N PHE A 478 -4.25 19.86 -7.36
CA PHE A 478 -4.61 21.08 -6.63
C PHE A 478 -5.27 22.17 -7.51
N ASP A 479 -4.89 22.32 -8.78
CA ASP A 479 -5.56 23.20 -9.75
C ASP A 479 -7.07 22.89 -9.85
N HIS A 480 -7.44 21.61 -9.91
CA HIS A 480 -8.84 21.18 -9.92
C HIS A 480 -9.53 21.43 -8.57
N PHE A 481 -8.81 21.36 -7.45
CA PHE A 481 -9.35 21.73 -6.14
C PHE A 481 -9.72 23.21 -6.08
N LEU A 482 -8.86 24.09 -6.59
CA LEU A 482 -9.12 25.53 -6.67
C LEU A 482 -10.37 25.80 -7.53
N LEU A 483 -10.45 25.17 -8.70
CA LEU A 483 -11.60 25.26 -9.60
C LEU A 483 -12.89 24.70 -8.99
N ASN A 484 -12.81 23.57 -8.28
CA ASN A 484 -13.96 22.96 -7.62
C ASN A 484 -14.47 23.82 -6.48
N THR A 485 -13.59 24.43 -5.69
CA THR A 485 -14.01 25.14 -4.48
C THR A 485 -14.18 26.64 -4.67
N GLY A 486 -13.85 27.20 -5.84
CA GLY A 486 -13.83 28.65 -6.05
C GLY A 486 -12.76 29.37 -5.23
N ALA A 487 -11.74 28.62 -4.77
CA ALA A 487 -10.64 29.15 -3.99
C ALA A 487 -9.62 29.91 -4.85
N ARG A 488 -8.79 30.71 -4.19
CA ARG A 488 -7.72 31.49 -4.84
C ARG A 488 -6.38 31.02 -4.32
N SER A 489 -5.34 31.15 -5.14
CA SER A 489 -3.94 30.94 -4.76
C SER A 489 -3.04 31.82 -5.60
N ASP A 490 -1.94 32.29 -5.02
CA ASP A 490 -0.84 32.84 -5.79
C ASP A 490 -0.08 31.71 -6.50
N PHE A 491 0.54 32.03 -7.64
CA PHE A 491 1.24 31.06 -8.48
C PHE A 491 2.58 31.60 -8.96
N ILE A 492 3.63 30.80 -8.81
CA ILE A 492 4.95 31.10 -9.38
C ILE A 492 5.53 29.84 -10.04
N ARG A 493 6.28 30.06 -11.14
CA ARG A 493 7.06 29.03 -11.81
C ARG A 493 8.55 29.30 -11.59
N LEU A 494 9.22 28.38 -10.93
CA LEU A 494 10.66 28.34 -10.74
C LEU A 494 11.28 27.31 -11.70
N PRO A 495 12.60 27.34 -11.94
CA PRO A 495 13.27 26.28 -12.69
C PRO A 495 13.00 24.93 -12.03
N GLY A 496 12.31 24.02 -12.73
CA GLY A 496 12.00 22.67 -12.24
C GLY A 496 10.83 22.56 -11.26
N TYR A 497 10.20 23.66 -10.83
CA TYR A 497 9.06 23.63 -9.90
C TYR A 497 7.96 24.65 -10.25
N ARG A 498 6.72 24.23 -10.16
CA ARG A 498 5.49 25.02 -10.06
C ARG A 498 5.09 25.09 -8.60
N VAL A 499 4.79 26.28 -8.11
CA VAL A 499 4.44 26.48 -6.71
C VAL A 499 3.14 27.27 -6.62
N HIS A 500 2.16 26.70 -5.92
CA HIS A 500 1.01 27.42 -5.40
C HIS A 500 1.25 27.79 -3.94
N PHE A 501 0.89 29.01 -3.55
CA PHE A 501 1.03 29.50 -2.19
C PHE A 501 -0.06 30.54 -1.90
N ASN A 502 -0.18 30.96 -0.63
CA ASN A 502 -1.22 31.89 -0.19
C ASN A 502 -2.63 31.47 -0.61
N ALA A 503 -2.94 30.17 -0.51
CA ALA A 503 -4.27 29.71 -0.89
C ALA A 503 -5.30 30.19 0.14
N THR A 504 -6.44 30.68 -0.31
CA THR A 504 -7.53 31.17 0.55
C THR A 504 -8.86 30.52 0.15
N PRO A 505 -9.73 30.18 1.13
CA PRO A 505 -11.07 29.70 0.84
C PRO A 505 -11.93 30.79 0.18
N PRO A 506 -13.13 30.45 -0.32
CA PRO A 506 -14.12 31.42 -0.78
C PRO A 506 -14.44 32.48 0.30
N PRO A 507 -14.71 33.74 -0.10
CA PRO A 507 -14.88 34.87 0.83
C PRO A 507 -16.23 34.89 1.57
N PHE A 508 -17.05 33.85 1.42
CA PHE A 508 -18.38 33.73 2.02
C PHE A 508 -18.51 32.44 2.84
N ALA A 509 -19.40 32.46 3.83
CA ALA A 509 -19.72 31.30 4.64
C ALA A 509 -20.77 30.41 3.95
N PHE A 510 -20.73 29.11 4.22
CA PHE A 510 -21.68 28.15 3.68
C PHE A 510 -22.74 27.81 4.72
N GLY A 511 -24.01 28.03 4.38
CA GLY A 511 -25.14 27.40 5.03
C GLY A 511 -25.47 26.06 4.37
N VAL A 512 -26.26 25.22 5.04
CA VAL A 512 -26.75 23.96 4.49
C VAL A 512 -28.28 24.02 4.43
N LEU A 513 -28.86 23.75 3.26
CA LEU A 513 -30.31 23.68 3.10
C LEU A 513 -30.86 22.49 3.91
N PRO A 514 -31.85 22.68 4.81
CA PRO A 514 -32.46 21.58 5.54
C PRO A 514 -33.16 20.57 4.62
N SER A 515 -33.16 19.28 4.99
CA SER A 515 -33.82 18.20 4.22
C SER A 515 -35.32 18.48 3.96
N ALA A 516 -35.96 19.28 4.82
CA ALA A 516 -37.35 19.70 4.65
C ALA A 516 -37.59 20.50 3.35
N GLY A 517 -36.59 21.23 2.83
CA GLY A 517 -36.68 22.00 1.58
C GLY A 517 -36.47 21.18 0.30
N ILE A 518 -36.00 19.93 0.45
CA ILE A 518 -35.71 19.03 -0.67
C ILE A 518 -36.96 18.20 -0.97
N ALA A 519 -37.37 18.11 -2.23
CA ALA A 519 -38.50 17.30 -2.67
C ALA A 519 -38.08 15.84 -2.88
N SER A 520 -37.01 15.59 -3.64
CA SER A 520 -36.47 14.25 -3.93
C SER A 520 -35.01 14.30 -4.34
N MET A 521 -34.32 13.15 -4.26
CA MET A 521 -32.96 12.94 -4.78
C MET A 521 -32.93 11.63 -5.59
N THR A 522 -33.17 11.72 -6.90
CA THR A 522 -33.37 10.55 -7.76
C THR A 522 -32.16 10.19 -8.60
N ASP A 523 -31.79 8.91 -8.63
CA ASP A 523 -30.72 8.39 -9.49
C ASP A 523 -31.19 8.14 -10.94
N SER A 524 -30.26 7.69 -11.80
CA SER A 524 -30.53 7.35 -13.21
C SER A 524 -31.54 6.21 -13.41
N SER A 525 -31.85 5.43 -12.37
CA SER A 525 -32.88 4.38 -12.38
C SER A 525 -34.26 4.86 -11.90
N GLY A 526 -34.34 6.12 -11.45
CA GLY A 526 -35.54 6.70 -10.86
C GLY A 526 -35.74 6.32 -9.38
N ARG A 527 -34.74 5.75 -8.69
CA ARG A 527 -34.81 5.53 -7.24
C ARG A 527 -34.52 6.83 -6.51
N ASP A 528 -35.43 7.19 -5.61
CA ASP A 528 -35.26 8.30 -4.68
C ASP A 528 -34.44 7.84 -3.47
N TRP A 529 -33.40 8.61 -3.16
CA TRP A 529 -32.40 8.40 -2.11
C TRP A 529 -32.40 9.53 -1.08
N LYS A 530 -33.41 10.41 -1.09
CA LYS A 530 -33.44 11.59 -0.21
C LYS A 530 -33.27 11.20 1.27
N ALA A 531 -33.98 10.17 1.73
CA ALA A 531 -33.93 9.76 3.13
C ALA A 531 -32.50 9.34 3.50
N GLU A 532 -31.90 8.49 2.69
CA GLU A 532 -30.56 7.94 2.89
C GLU A 532 -29.44 8.99 2.79
N LEU A 533 -29.59 9.99 1.93
CA LEU A 533 -28.55 11.00 1.69
C LEU A 533 -28.60 12.20 2.65
N THR A 534 -29.62 12.28 3.52
CA THR A 534 -29.86 13.42 4.42
C THR A 534 -30.18 13.03 5.87
N ASP A 535 -30.01 11.76 6.26
CA ASP A 535 -30.35 11.24 7.60
C ASP A 535 -29.28 11.50 8.68
N CYS A 536 -28.14 12.09 8.31
CA CYS A 536 -26.98 12.26 9.19
C CYS A 536 -26.43 10.94 9.77
N ASN A 537 -26.63 9.80 9.10
CA ASN A 537 -26.11 8.50 9.50
C ASN A 537 -24.95 8.08 8.57
N GLY A 538 -23.74 8.02 9.11
CA GLY A 538 -22.53 7.58 8.41
C GLY A 538 -22.55 6.13 7.97
N GLU A 539 -23.51 5.33 8.45
CA GLU A 539 -23.73 3.95 7.99
C GLU A 539 -24.67 3.81 6.81
N THR A 540 -25.46 4.83 6.53
CA THR A 540 -26.34 4.82 5.37
C THR A 540 -25.53 5.13 4.10
N ILE A 541 -25.74 4.35 3.05
CA ILE A 541 -25.04 4.54 1.77
C ILE A 541 -26.02 4.44 0.59
N ALA A 542 -25.91 5.39 -0.33
CA ALA A 542 -26.61 5.38 -1.60
C ALA A 542 -25.67 4.90 -2.73
N PRO A 543 -25.73 3.62 -3.14
CA PRO A 543 -25.04 3.13 -4.33
C PRO A 543 -25.75 3.61 -5.59
N LEU A 544 -25.16 4.58 -6.27
CA LEU A 544 -25.70 5.15 -7.51
C LEU A 544 -25.19 4.33 -8.72
N PRO A 545 -26.08 3.68 -9.48
CA PRO A 545 -25.70 2.91 -10.67
C PRO A 545 -25.45 3.84 -11.88
N PRO A 546 -24.69 3.38 -12.90
CA PRO A 546 -24.63 4.09 -14.17
C PRO A 546 -25.97 4.07 -14.91
N ALA A 547 -26.19 5.06 -15.77
CA ALA A 547 -27.32 5.04 -16.68
C ALA A 547 -27.22 3.90 -17.69
N ALA A 548 -28.35 3.38 -18.17
CA ALA A 548 -28.38 2.24 -19.10
C ALA A 548 -27.73 2.54 -20.47
N ALA A 549 -27.72 3.81 -20.89
CA ALA A 549 -27.24 4.26 -22.19
C ALA A 549 -25.95 5.09 -22.15
N ASP A 550 -25.49 5.49 -20.95
CA ASP A 550 -24.33 6.35 -20.73
C ASP A 550 -23.53 5.79 -19.54
N PRO A 551 -22.20 5.56 -19.67
CA PRO A 551 -21.37 5.16 -18.54
C PRO A 551 -21.27 6.22 -17.42
N ALA A 552 -22.03 7.31 -17.45
CA ALA A 552 -22.17 8.24 -16.34
C ALA A 552 -23.24 7.83 -15.32
N CYS A 553 -22.95 8.08 -14.04
CA CYS A 553 -23.96 8.18 -12.99
C CYS A 553 -24.56 9.58 -12.97
N GLU A 554 -25.86 9.68 -12.76
CA GLU A 554 -26.55 10.95 -12.52
C GLU A 554 -27.35 10.92 -11.21
N LEU A 555 -27.31 12.03 -10.47
CA LEU A 555 -28.18 12.29 -9.32
C LEU A 555 -28.93 13.60 -9.56
N THR A 556 -30.26 13.53 -9.67
CA THR A 556 -31.12 14.71 -9.81
C THR A 556 -31.73 15.07 -8.46
N ILE A 557 -31.57 16.31 -8.03
CA ILE A 557 -32.05 16.83 -6.75
C ILE A 557 -33.12 17.87 -7.05
N ALA A 558 -34.36 17.59 -6.66
CA ALA A 558 -35.48 18.51 -6.84
C ALA A 558 -35.82 19.22 -5.53
N PHE A 559 -36.11 20.51 -5.61
CA PHE A 559 -36.53 21.32 -4.47
C PHE A 559 -38.04 21.52 -4.45
N LYS A 560 -38.61 21.76 -3.27
CA LYS A 560 -40.06 22.02 -3.14
C LYS A 560 -40.47 23.37 -3.72
N GLU A 561 -39.55 24.31 -3.69
CA GLU A 561 -39.67 25.68 -4.19
C GLU A 561 -38.30 26.13 -4.74
N PRO A 562 -38.24 27.14 -5.63
CA PRO A 562 -36.98 27.67 -6.12
C PRO A 562 -36.08 28.15 -4.96
N VAL A 563 -34.84 27.68 -4.93
CA VAL A 563 -33.86 27.97 -3.87
C VAL A 563 -32.59 28.55 -4.48
N ALA A 564 -32.02 29.56 -3.83
CA ALA A 564 -30.70 30.08 -4.15
C ALA A 564 -29.61 29.15 -3.58
N VAL A 565 -28.83 28.53 -4.46
CA VAL A 565 -27.77 27.59 -4.11
C VAL A 565 -26.43 28.08 -4.66
N CYS A 566 -25.35 27.81 -3.93
CA CYS A 566 -23.98 28.21 -4.31
C CYS A 566 -22.99 27.03 -4.33
N GLY A 567 -23.45 25.81 -4.06
CA GLY A 567 -22.60 24.64 -4.14
C GLY A 567 -23.23 23.35 -3.66
N LEU A 568 -22.44 22.27 -3.74
CA LEU A 568 -22.73 20.95 -3.22
C LEU A 568 -21.52 20.43 -2.44
N ARG A 569 -21.77 19.77 -1.31
CA ARG A 569 -20.76 18.98 -0.60
C ARG A 569 -21.22 17.53 -0.53
N VAL A 570 -20.32 16.62 -0.85
CA VAL A 570 -20.58 15.18 -0.87
C VAL A 570 -19.57 14.49 0.04
N ILE A 571 -20.06 13.62 0.91
CA ILE A 571 -19.26 12.71 1.72
C ILE A 571 -19.47 11.30 1.17
N GLY A 572 -18.38 10.60 0.89
CA GLY A 572 -18.44 9.25 0.34
C GLY A 572 -17.35 8.33 0.89
N ARG A 573 -17.46 7.03 0.54
CA ARG A 573 -16.49 5.99 0.90
C ARG A 573 -15.42 5.85 -0.18
N ALA A 574 -14.23 5.42 0.23
CA ALA A 574 -13.06 5.41 -0.64
C ALA A 574 -13.14 4.37 -1.78
N ARG A 575 -13.96 3.33 -1.63
CA ARG A 575 -14.02 2.18 -2.56
C ARG A 575 -14.75 2.50 -3.86
N HIS A 576 -15.76 3.36 -3.81
CA HIS A 576 -16.58 3.79 -4.93
C HIS A 576 -16.57 5.32 -5.09
N ALA A 577 -15.39 5.91 -4.94
CA ALA A 577 -15.20 7.34 -5.06
C ALA A 577 -15.35 7.83 -6.51
N MET A 578 -15.90 9.02 -6.67
CA MET A 578 -15.99 9.69 -7.97
C MET A 578 -14.61 10.13 -8.47
N GLU A 579 -14.34 9.97 -9.77
CA GLU A 579 -13.08 10.43 -10.38
C GLU A 579 -13.16 11.90 -10.82
N SER A 580 -14.31 12.29 -11.39
CA SER A 580 -14.63 13.66 -11.79
C SER A 580 -16.13 13.87 -11.73
N TRP A 581 -16.57 15.12 -11.58
CA TRP A 581 -17.98 15.44 -11.50
C TRP A 581 -18.26 16.91 -11.87
N GLY A 582 -19.48 17.14 -12.33
CA GLY A 582 -20.02 18.45 -12.71
C GLY A 582 -21.46 18.61 -12.23
N VAL A 583 -21.92 19.87 -12.16
CA VAL A 583 -23.26 20.22 -11.67
C VAL A 583 -23.95 21.11 -12.68
N GLU A 584 -25.18 20.73 -13.03
CA GLU A 584 -26.10 21.49 -13.84
C GLU A 584 -27.31 21.90 -13.00
N GLY A 585 -28.01 22.96 -13.41
CA GLY A 585 -29.23 23.42 -12.76
C GLY A 585 -30.27 23.91 -13.76
N ARG A 586 -31.53 23.93 -13.32
CA ARG A 586 -32.65 24.53 -14.06
C ARG A 586 -33.63 25.24 -13.13
N THR A 587 -34.28 26.27 -13.65
CA THR A 587 -35.18 27.17 -12.90
C THR A 587 -36.62 26.68 -12.81
N ASP A 588 -37.02 25.80 -13.73
CA ASP A 588 -38.39 25.37 -13.95
C ASP A 588 -38.42 23.89 -14.36
N ALA A 589 -39.48 23.19 -13.95
CA ALA A 589 -39.66 21.78 -14.23
C ALA A 589 -39.86 21.58 -15.75
N GLY A 590 -38.93 20.86 -16.39
CA GLY A 590 -38.93 20.68 -17.85
C GLY A 590 -38.10 21.70 -18.63
N GLY A 591 -37.55 22.72 -17.97
CA GLY A 591 -36.62 23.67 -18.57
C GLY A 591 -35.28 23.04 -18.98
N ALA A 592 -34.50 23.80 -19.77
CA ALA A 592 -33.17 23.38 -20.22
C ALA A 592 -32.14 23.38 -19.07
N TRP A 593 -31.35 22.32 -18.99
CA TRP A 593 -30.22 22.23 -18.06
C TRP A 593 -29.12 23.22 -18.43
N ARG A 594 -28.62 23.96 -17.45
CA ARG A 594 -27.50 24.88 -17.58
C ARG A 594 -26.35 24.42 -16.71
N GLU A 595 -25.14 24.42 -17.25
CA GLU A 595 -23.93 24.12 -16.50
C GLU A 595 -23.70 25.19 -15.43
N LEU A 596 -23.67 24.78 -14.16
CA LEU A 596 -23.31 25.64 -13.03
C LEU A 596 -21.82 25.50 -12.68
N SER A 597 -21.23 24.35 -12.96
CA SER A 597 -19.82 24.08 -12.69
C SER A 597 -19.21 23.09 -13.68
N GLY A 598 -17.91 23.29 -13.96
CA GLY A 598 -17.14 22.44 -14.86
C GLY A 598 -16.99 21.00 -14.40
N MET A 599 -16.79 20.10 -15.37
CA MET A 599 -16.41 18.70 -15.14
C MET A 599 -14.94 18.62 -14.71
N TYR A 600 -14.69 18.61 -13.41
CA TYR A 600 -13.33 18.63 -12.87
C TYR A 600 -13.05 17.37 -12.06
N ARG A 601 -11.77 17.00 -12.03
CA ARG A 601 -11.28 15.86 -11.28
C ARG A 601 -11.52 16.05 -9.78
N GLU A 602 -11.87 14.97 -9.10
CA GLU A 602 -11.85 14.90 -7.65
C GLU A 602 -10.43 14.67 -7.14
N THR A 603 -10.04 15.41 -6.11
CA THR A 603 -8.64 15.59 -5.72
C THR A 603 -8.37 15.17 -4.28
N GLY A 604 -9.41 14.95 -3.47
CA GLY A 604 -9.27 14.62 -2.05
C GLY A 604 -8.75 15.77 -1.18
N TYR A 605 -8.69 16.99 -1.73
CA TYR A 605 -8.47 18.21 -0.98
C TYR A 605 -9.79 18.78 -0.46
N TYR A 606 -9.73 19.41 0.71
CA TYR A 606 -10.88 20.12 1.26
C TYR A 606 -10.42 21.32 2.11
N TRP A 607 -11.30 22.29 2.27
CA TRP A 607 -11.14 23.38 3.24
C TRP A 607 -11.61 22.96 4.62
N SER A 608 -10.85 23.27 5.65
CA SER A 608 -11.25 23.18 7.06
C SER A 608 -10.91 24.51 7.73
N GLY A 609 -11.92 25.29 8.10
CA GLY A 609 -11.70 26.69 8.45
C GLY A 609 -10.87 27.38 7.36
N ASP A 610 -9.87 28.16 7.75
CA ASP A 610 -9.09 29.00 6.82
C ASP A 610 -7.97 28.25 6.09
N ARG A 611 -7.83 26.94 6.33
CA ARG A 611 -6.75 26.13 5.78
C ARG A 611 -7.25 24.93 4.99
N PHE A 612 -6.60 24.64 3.88
CA PHE A 612 -6.86 23.43 3.10
C PHE A 612 -6.02 22.25 3.61
N TYR A 613 -6.56 21.05 3.44
CA TYR A 613 -5.88 19.80 3.76
C TYR A 613 -6.03 18.80 2.62
N TYR A 614 -5.14 17.81 2.58
CA TYR A 614 -5.23 16.68 1.67
C TYR A 614 -5.46 15.39 2.46
N ALA A 615 -6.41 14.59 1.99
CA ALA A 615 -6.87 13.36 2.64
C ALA A 615 -7.42 13.59 4.06
N GLY A 616 -7.99 12.55 4.67
CA GLY A 616 -8.59 12.65 5.99
C GLY A 616 -9.34 11.38 6.36
N ILE A 617 -10.00 11.46 7.51
CA ILE A 617 -10.93 10.44 7.98
C ILE A 617 -12.23 10.65 7.17
N ALA A 618 -12.42 9.79 6.17
CA ALA A 618 -13.43 9.83 5.09
C ALA A 618 -13.18 10.86 3.95
N HIS A 619 -13.86 10.64 2.83
CA HIS A 619 -13.67 11.39 1.59
C HIS A 619 -14.71 12.52 1.48
N ARG A 620 -14.26 13.76 1.68
CA ARG A 620 -15.06 14.99 1.57
C ARG A 620 -14.76 15.70 0.26
N SER A 621 -15.78 15.83 -0.58
CA SER A 621 -15.76 16.57 -1.84
C SER A 621 -16.64 17.80 -1.77
N GLN A 622 -16.21 18.91 -2.36
CA GLN A 622 -17.03 20.12 -2.43
C GLN A 622 -16.91 20.77 -3.82
N LYS A 623 -18.04 21.25 -4.33
CA LYS A 623 -18.15 22.00 -5.57
C LYS A 623 -18.91 23.29 -5.31
N VAL A 624 -18.32 24.41 -5.69
CA VAL A 624 -18.82 25.76 -5.45
C VAL A 624 -18.98 26.45 -6.80
N PHE A 625 -20.07 27.17 -6.96
CA PHE A 625 -20.41 27.90 -8.18
C PHE A 625 -21.15 29.19 -7.83
N PRO A 626 -21.30 30.14 -8.77
CA PRO A 626 -22.02 31.38 -8.52
C PRO A 626 -23.43 31.12 -7.99
N GLU A 627 -23.87 31.92 -7.01
CA GLU A 627 -25.20 31.79 -6.43
C GLU A 627 -26.27 31.87 -7.51
N THR A 628 -27.07 30.81 -7.62
CA THR A 628 -28.05 30.64 -8.69
C THR A 628 -29.36 30.14 -8.12
N GLN A 629 -30.46 30.78 -8.52
CA GLN A 629 -31.81 30.31 -8.23
C GLN A 629 -32.15 29.09 -9.09
N VAL A 630 -32.48 27.96 -8.47
CA VAL A 630 -32.79 26.71 -9.15
C VAL A 630 -33.99 26.01 -8.50
N LEU A 631 -34.75 25.29 -9.32
CA LEU A 631 -35.76 24.33 -8.86
C LEU A 631 -35.21 22.91 -8.81
N GLU A 632 -34.21 22.61 -9.66
CA GLU A 632 -33.54 21.33 -9.68
C GLU A 632 -32.05 21.46 -9.97
N LEU A 633 -31.27 20.54 -9.39
CA LEU A 633 -29.86 20.31 -9.69
C LEU A 633 -29.66 18.92 -10.28
N ARG A 634 -28.66 18.77 -11.15
CA ARG A 634 -28.20 17.49 -11.66
C ARG A 634 -26.71 17.37 -11.44
N VAL A 635 -26.32 16.34 -10.73
CA VAL A 635 -24.92 15.94 -10.56
C VAL A 635 -24.60 14.89 -11.62
N LYS A 636 -23.57 15.14 -12.43
CA LYS A 636 -23.07 14.20 -13.44
C LYS A 636 -21.70 13.68 -13.04
N MET A 637 -21.55 12.36 -13.04
CA MET A 637 -20.35 11.66 -12.59
C MET A 637 -19.97 10.59 -13.62
N PRO A 638 -19.07 10.88 -14.57
CA PRO A 638 -18.58 9.87 -15.50
C PRO A 638 -17.84 8.76 -14.74
N LEU A 639 -18.10 7.50 -15.10
CA LEU A 639 -17.42 6.36 -14.52
C LEU A 639 -16.29 5.85 -15.41
N HIS A 640 -15.26 5.30 -14.78
CA HIS A 640 -14.33 4.41 -15.46
C HIS A 640 -15.08 3.13 -15.93
N PRO A 641 -14.79 2.57 -17.12
CA PRO A 641 -15.53 1.41 -17.67
C PRO A 641 -15.60 0.17 -16.78
N SER A 642 -14.66 0.03 -15.83
CA SER A 642 -14.59 -1.07 -14.88
C SER A 642 -15.25 -0.76 -13.52
N CYS A 643 -15.80 0.44 -13.34
CA CYS A 643 -16.40 0.87 -12.09
C CYS A 643 -17.90 0.54 -12.09
N PRO A 644 -18.42 -0.18 -11.08
CA PRO A 644 -19.84 -0.55 -11.03
C PRO A 644 -20.79 0.60 -10.69
N GLY A 645 -20.28 1.74 -10.22
CA GLY A 645 -21.05 2.91 -9.78
C GLY A 645 -20.26 3.79 -8.79
N VAL A 646 -20.89 4.85 -8.30
CA VAL A 646 -20.39 5.67 -7.19
C VAL A 646 -21.25 5.48 -5.94
N SER A 647 -20.73 5.78 -4.76
CA SER A 647 -21.49 5.66 -3.52
C SER A 647 -21.28 6.83 -2.58
N PHE A 648 -22.39 7.38 -2.07
CA PHE A 648 -22.40 8.53 -1.16
C PHE A 648 -23.01 8.17 0.18
N GLU A 649 -22.42 8.69 1.25
CA GLU A 649 -22.99 8.66 2.60
C GLU A 649 -23.92 9.84 2.80
N THR A 650 -23.51 11.03 2.34
CA THR A 650 -24.29 12.26 2.59
C THR A 650 -24.09 13.26 1.46
N VAL A 651 -25.17 13.97 1.11
CA VAL A 651 -25.14 15.10 0.17
C VAL A 651 -25.71 16.35 0.86
N GLN A 652 -24.90 17.40 0.97
CA GLN A 652 -25.32 18.71 1.49
C GLN A 652 -25.46 19.72 0.35
N ILE A 653 -26.59 20.42 0.34
CA ILE A 653 -26.84 21.53 -0.58
C ILE A 653 -26.40 22.82 0.09
N LEU A 654 -25.45 23.52 -0.53
CA LEU A 654 -24.83 24.70 0.06
C LEU A 654 -25.56 25.98 -0.37
N THR A 655 -25.87 26.83 0.61
CA THR A 655 -26.44 28.16 0.42
C THR A 655 -25.45 29.22 0.92
N ALA A 656 -25.55 30.45 0.40
CA ALA A 656 -24.71 31.54 0.88
C ALA A 656 -25.19 32.02 2.25
N ALA A 657 -24.34 31.95 3.28
CA ALA A 657 -24.64 32.40 4.63
C ALA A 657 -24.02 33.78 4.96
N GLY A 658 -23.76 34.60 3.94
CA GLY A 658 -23.13 35.92 4.07
C GLY A 658 -21.59 35.89 4.02
N PRO A 659 -20.94 37.05 4.29
CA PRO A 659 -19.49 37.15 4.26
C PRO A 659 -18.86 36.27 5.34
N ARG A 660 -17.72 35.66 5.02
CA ARG A 660 -16.97 34.84 5.97
C ARG A 660 -16.38 35.74 7.06
N ALA A 661 -16.78 35.53 8.31
CA ALA A 661 -16.24 36.25 9.47
C ALA A 661 -14.92 35.60 9.94
N ALA A 662 -14.05 36.40 10.56
CA ALA A 662 -12.86 35.89 11.22
C ALA A 662 -13.23 35.14 12.51
N PHE A 663 -12.52 34.05 12.80
CA PHE A 663 -12.72 33.28 14.03
C PHE A 663 -11.88 33.82 15.18
N ASP A 664 -12.47 34.00 16.37
CA ASP A 664 -11.72 34.26 17.60
C ASP A 664 -11.46 32.94 18.35
N LEU A 665 -10.53 32.16 17.82
CA LEU A 665 -10.17 30.84 18.35
C LEU A 665 -9.51 30.93 19.73
N ALA A 666 -8.90 32.07 20.07
CA ALA A 666 -8.29 32.28 21.38
C ALA A 666 -9.36 32.47 22.45
N ALA A 667 -10.41 33.24 22.17
CA ALA A 667 -11.58 33.32 23.05
C ALA A 667 -12.32 31.98 23.13
N ALA A 668 -12.46 31.26 22.01
CA ALA A 668 -13.08 29.95 21.99
C ALA A 668 -12.32 28.95 22.89
N ALA A 669 -10.99 28.85 22.74
CA ALA A 669 -10.17 27.95 23.55
C ALA A 669 -10.30 28.24 25.06
N ARG A 670 -10.20 29.52 25.47
CA ARG A 670 -10.39 29.92 26.87
C ARG A 670 -11.78 29.57 27.38
N ARG A 671 -12.82 29.91 26.62
CA ARG A 671 -14.22 29.67 27.04
C ARG A 671 -14.53 28.17 27.16
N ILE A 672 -13.97 27.34 26.27
CA ILE A 672 -14.09 25.88 26.32
C ILE A 672 -13.43 25.34 27.59
N GLN A 673 -12.22 25.82 27.93
CA GLN A 673 -11.53 25.44 29.17
C GLN A 673 -12.31 25.87 30.41
N ASP A 674 -12.83 27.10 30.44
CA ASP A 674 -13.63 27.62 31.56
C ASP A 674 -14.93 26.84 31.76
N ALA A 675 -15.46 26.22 30.69
CA ALA A 675 -16.62 25.33 30.75
C ALA A 675 -16.28 23.92 31.29
N GLY A 676 -15.03 23.65 31.66
CA GLY A 676 -14.58 22.35 32.17
C GLY A 676 -14.47 21.26 31.08
N ILE A 677 -14.41 21.65 29.81
CA ILE A 677 -14.24 20.73 28.69
C ILE A 677 -12.75 20.39 28.57
N THR A 678 -12.45 19.10 28.41
CA THR A 678 -11.07 18.59 28.27
C THR A 678 -10.85 17.86 26.95
N ARG A 679 -11.93 17.50 26.26
CA ARG A 679 -11.92 16.73 25.02
C ARG A 679 -12.81 17.39 23.97
N VAL A 680 -12.27 17.73 22.81
CA VAL A 680 -12.97 18.46 21.75
C VAL A 680 -12.92 17.69 20.43
N PHE A 681 -14.07 17.51 19.79
CA PHE A 681 -14.18 17.02 18.43
C PHE A 681 -14.52 18.20 17.51
N ALA A 682 -13.69 18.45 16.53
CA ALA A 682 -13.78 19.62 15.66
C ALA A 682 -13.15 19.32 14.30
N ASP A 683 -13.55 20.07 13.27
CA ASP A 683 -12.95 19.91 11.94
C ASP A 683 -11.43 20.21 12.01
N ARG A 684 -10.65 19.60 11.11
CA ARG A 684 -9.20 19.40 11.26
C ARG A 684 -8.42 20.66 11.65
N TRP A 685 -8.70 21.82 11.05
CA TRP A 685 -8.04 23.07 11.42
C TRP A 685 -8.46 23.58 12.78
N HIS A 686 -9.76 23.64 13.06
CA HIS A 686 -10.29 24.09 14.35
C HIS A 686 -9.77 23.23 15.50
N ALA A 687 -9.83 21.90 15.38
CA ALA A 687 -9.29 20.98 16.36
C ALA A 687 -7.81 21.27 16.66
N ARG A 688 -7.05 21.58 15.62
CA ARG A 688 -5.62 21.81 15.74
C ARG A 688 -5.29 23.17 16.34
N GLU A 689 -5.96 24.23 15.93
CA GLU A 689 -5.77 25.57 16.50
C GLU A 689 -6.22 25.62 17.96
N LEU A 690 -7.33 24.97 18.32
CA LEU A 690 -7.77 24.86 19.72
C LEU A 690 -6.76 24.10 20.59
N HIS A 691 -6.14 23.04 20.06
CA HIS A 691 -5.06 22.34 20.77
C HIS A 691 -3.83 23.25 20.98
N ARG A 692 -3.41 23.95 19.92
CA ARG A 692 -2.26 24.86 19.97
C ARG A 692 -2.48 26.02 20.96
N LEU A 693 -3.62 26.69 20.86
CA LEU A 693 -3.97 27.85 21.68
C LEU A 693 -4.23 27.50 23.15
N SER A 694 -4.63 26.25 23.44
CA SER A 694 -4.76 25.75 24.81
C SER A 694 -3.44 25.27 25.42
N GLY A 695 -2.32 25.35 24.68
CA GLY A 695 -1.03 24.83 25.14
C GLY A 695 -1.04 23.31 25.36
N GLY A 696 -1.90 22.59 24.63
CA GLY A 696 -2.09 21.15 24.76
C GLY A 696 -3.01 20.71 25.91
N ALA A 697 -3.60 21.64 26.67
CA ALA A 697 -4.53 21.32 27.75
C ALA A 697 -5.85 20.71 27.24
N LEU A 698 -6.27 21.04 26.03
CA LEU A 698 -7.40 20.39 25.36
C LEU A 698 -6.88 19.24 24.50
N TRP A 699 -7.41 18.04 24.72
CA TRP A 699 -7.34 16.99 23.72
C TRP A 699 -8.28 17.36 22.56
N THR A 700 -7.82 17.21 21.32
CA THR A 700 -8.65 17.42 20.13
C THR A 700 -8.57 16.30 19.11
N SER A 701 -9.64 16.10 18.33
CA SER A 701 -9.71 15.14 17.22
C SER A 701 -8.73 15.51 16.10
N ARG A 702 -7.59 14.82 16.05
CA ARG A 702 -6.48 15.04 15.10
C ARG A 702 -6.06 13.73 14.44
N GLN A 703 -5.15 13.79 13.47
CA GLN A 703 -4.66 12.59 12.77
C GLN A 703 -4.04 11.59 13.77
N THR A 704 -4.17 10.30 13.48
CA THR A 704 -3.62 9.22 14.32
C THR A 704 -2.13 9.36 14.55
N VAL A 705 -1.41 9.83 13.54
CA VAL A 705 0.04 10.10 13.59
C VAL A 705 0.39 11.10 14.69
N GLU A 706 -0.47 12.08 14.96
CA GLU A 706 -0.24 13.12 15.97
C GLU A 706 -0.75 12.73 17.36
N THR A 707 -1.65 11.75 17.45
CA THR A 707 -2.32 11.38 18.70
C THR A 707 -1.80 10.06 19.27
N GLU A 708 -1.03 9.29 18.51
CA GLU A 708 -0.60 7.90 18.80
C GLU A 708 -1.77 6.96 19.16
N ARG A 709 -3.01 7.38 18.90
CA ARG A 709 -4.24 6.68 19.23
C ARG A 709 -4.80 5.98 18.00
N ASN A 710 -5.64 4.98 18.26
CA ASN A 710 -6.41 4.34 17.21
C ASN A 710 -7.30 5.41 16.51
N ALA A 711 -7.43 5.33 15.18
CA ALA A 711 -8.29 6.21 14.39
C ALA A 711 -9.71 6.29 14.98
N LEU A 712 -10.23 5.17 15.49
CA LEU A 712 -11.53 5.09 16.16
C LEU A 712 -11.67 6.08 17.32
N GLU A 713 -10.61 6.24 18.13
CA GLU A 713 -10.64 7.16 19.26
C GLU A 713 -10.66 8.63 18.85
N THR A 714 -10.27 8.92 17.60
CA THR A 714 -10.27 10.28 17.04
C THR A 714 -11.60 10.65 16.38
N VAL A 715 -12.49 9.68 16.17
CA VAL A 715 -13.78 9.84 15.48
C VAL A 715 -14.95 9.68 16.43
N ARG A 716 -14.93 8.69 17.32
CA ARG A 716 -16.05 8.42 18.23
C ARG A 716 -16.13 9.47 19.33
N VAL A 717 -17.28 10.11 19.46
CA VAL A 717 -17.58 11.14 20.46
C VAL A 717 -18.19 10.49 21.71
N PRO A 718 -17.47 10.43 22.86
CA PRO A 718 -18.02 9.90 24.09
C PRO A 718 -19.08 10.83 24.68
N ARG A 719 -20.13 10.27 25.27
CA ARG A 719 -21.24 11.00 25.92
C ARG A 719 -20.90 11.43 27.36
N GLU A 720 -19.88 12.27 27.52
CA GLU A 720 -19.36 12.72 28.82
C GLU A 720 -19.41 14.26 28.96
N ALA A 721 -19.60 14.79 30.17
CA ALA A 721 -19.75 16.24 30.46
C ALA A 721 -18.55 17.10 30.06
N ASN A 722 -17.37 16.49 30.01
CA ASN A 722 -16.09 17.11 29.67
C ASN A 722 -15.74 16.98 28.18
N VAL A 723 -16.68 16.47 27.36
CA VAL A 723 -16.55 16.33 25.91
C VAL A 723 -17.41 17.39 25.21
N ALA A 724 -16.88 17.96 24.14
CA ALA A 724 -17.66 18.83 23.26
C ALA A 724 -17.41 18.56 21.78
N VAL A 725 -18.43 18.83 20.97
CA VAL A 725 -18.32 18.97 19.51
C VAL A 725 -18.30 20.47 19.18
N VAL A 726 -17.40 20.89 18.31
CA VAL A 726 -17.24 22.30 17.93
C VAL A 726 -17.30 22.43 16.42
N VAL A 727 -18.22 23.26 15.94
CA VAL A 727 -18.46 23.51 14.51
C VAL A 727 -18.58 25.01 14.25
N GLU A 728 -18.41 25.43 12.99
CA GLU A 728 -18.72 26.80 12.58
C GLU A 728 -20.21 27.10 12.81
N ASP A 729 -20.54 28.34 13.21
CA ASP A 729 -21.92 28.74 13.51
C ASP A 729 -22.91 28.42 12.37
N ALA A 730 -22.46 28.56 11.12
CA ALA A 730 -23.25 28.26 9.93
C ALA A 730 -23.62 26.77 9.78
N LEU A 731 -22.92 25.87 10.48
CA LEU A 731 -23.15 24.42 10.47
C LEU A 731 -23.84 23.91 11.75
N ALA A 732 -24.15 24.80 12.70
CA ALA A 732 -24.77 24.44 13.98
C ALA A 732 -26.12 23.73 13.79
N ALA A 733 -26.93 24.15 12.81
CA ALA A 733 -28.26 23.55 12.56
C ALA A 733 -28.18 22.05 12.20
N VAL A 734 -27.23 21.66 11.32
CA VAL A 734 -27.02 20.26 10.94
C VAL A 734 -26.50 19.45 12.13
N THR A 735 -25.64 20.05 12.95
CA THR A 735 -25.10 19.38 14.15
C THR A 735 -26.18 19.16 15.21
N HIS A 736 -27.10 20.12 15.39
CA HIS A 736 -28.29 19.95 16.23
C HIS A 736 -29.18 18.79 15.74
N GLU A 737 -29.36 18.66 14.43
CA GLU A 737 -30.11 17.56 13.84
C GLU A 737 -29.45 16.21 14.14
N ALA A 738 -28.13 16.09 14.01
CA ALA A 738 -27.40 14.87 14.40
C ALA A 738 -27.55 14.54 15.90
N PHE A 739 -27.47 15.52 16.81
CA PHE A 739 -27.74 15.27 18.23
C PHE A 739 -29.18 14.79 18.49
N ARG A 740 -30.16 15.41 17.81
CA ARG A 740 -31.57 15.01 17.87
C ARG A 740 -31.77 13.58 17.38
N GLU A 741 -31.21 13.24 16.22
CA GLU A 741 -31.23 11.88 15.66
C GLU A 741 -30.46 10.89 16.53
N ALA A 742 -29.44 11.30 17.26
CA ALA A 742 -28.74 10.42 18.19
C ALA A 742 -29.46 10.20 19.53
N GLY A 743 -30.57 10.93 19.78
CA GLY A 743 -31.21 10.96 21.10
C GLY A 743 -30.25 11.44 22.19
N ALA A 744 -29.38 12.40 21.87
CA ALA A 744 -28.36 12.94 22.76
C ALA A 744 -28.63 14.42 23.06
N ALA A 745 -28.43 14.81 24.31
CA ALA A 745 -28.57 16.19 24.74
C ALA A 745 -27.20 16.89 24.80
N ALA A 746 -27.16 18.14 24.34
CA ALA A 746 -25.99 19.00 24.44
C ALA A 746 -26.41 20.42 24.84
N GLU A 747 -25.65 21.01 25.76
CA GLU A 747 -25.71 22.44 26.05
C GLU A 747 -24.91 23.19 24.99
N THR A 748 -25.51 24.22 24.40
CA THR A 748 -24.85 24.99 23.35
C THR A 748 -24.53 26.41 23.78
N PHE A 749 -23.36 26.89 23.35
CA PHE A 749 -23.00 28.29 23.42
C PHE A 749 -22.13 28.67 22.22
N SER A 750 -22.33 29.88 21.69
CA SER A 750 -21.53 30.42 20.59
C SER A 750 -20.38 31.26 21.13
N VAL A 751 -19.20 31.12 20.55
CA VAL A 751 -18.00 31.88 20.89
C VAL A 751 -17.08 31.97 19.68
N GLY A 752 -16.67 33.20 19.31
CA GLY A 752 -15.66 33.43 18.28
C GLY A 752 -16.01 32.89 16.89
N GLY A 753 -17.29 32.88 16.50
CA GLY A 753 -17.75 32.33 15.21
C GLY A 753 -17.96 30.81 15.19
N LEU A 754 -17.84 30.17 16.35
CA LEU A 754 -18.03 28.73 16.55
C LEU A 754 -19.17 28.47 17.53
N THR A 755 -19.91 27.39 17.28
CA THR A 755 -20.88 26.84 18.23
C THR A 755 -20.26 25.63 18.91
N VAL A 756 -20.24 25.67 20.25
CA VAL A 756 -19.76 24.58 21.10
C VAL A 756 -20.96 23.80 21.61
N PHE A 757 -20.97 22.50 21.38
CA PHE A 757 -21.95 21.54 21.86
C PHE A 757 -21.33 20.72 22.99
N ARG A 758 -21.54 21.14 24.24
CA ARG A 758 -21.08 20.40 25.42
C ARG A 758 -22.05 19.26 25.71
N LEU A 759 -21.57 18.03 25.74
CA LEU A 759 -22.45 16.88 25.96
C LEU A 759 -22.95 16.85 27.40
N VAL A 760 -24.23 16.51 27.57
CA VAL A 760 -24.84 16.31 28.89
C VAL A 760 -24.72 14.82 29.26
N PRO A 761 -24.12 14.47 30.42
CA PRO A 761 -24.02 13.08 30.87
C PRO A 761 -25.39 12.43 31.02
N GLU A 762 -25.48 11.16 30.67
CA GLU A 762 -26.76 10.45 30.74
C GLU A 762 -27.17 10.12 32.18
N THR A 763 -28.36 10.54 32.58
CA THR A 763 -29.08 9.99 33.74
C THR A 763 -30.02 8.88 33.26
N SER A 764 -29.57 7.63 33.34
CA SER A 764 -30.27 6.34 33.13
C SER A 764 -31.60 6.29 32.35
N GLY A 765 -31.68 5.40 31.34
CA GLY A 765 -32.93 4.75 30.93
C GLY A 765 -33.09 4.47 29.43
N ALA A 766 -32.87 3.21 29.04
CA ALA A 766 -33.55 2.43 28.00
C ALA A 766 -34.01 3.10 26.68
N GLU A 767 -33.13 3.11 25.66
CA GLU A 767 -33.46 2.88 24.25
C GLU A 767 -32.15 2.55 23.50
N GLU A 768 -32.22 1.85 22.36
CA GLU A 768 -31.07 1.59 21.50
C GLU A 768 -30.66 2.91 20.81
N LYS A 769 -29.70 3.64 21.40
CA LYS A 769 -29.29 4.98 20.93
C LYS A 769 -28.16 4.88 19.90
N ALA A 770 -28.16 5.82 18.94
CA ALA A 770 -27.10 5.94 17.94
C ALA A 770 -25.73 6.26 18.58
N ASP A 771 -24.64 5.76 18.01
CA ASP A 771 -23.31 6.24 18.34
C ASP A 771 -23.09 7.64 17.72
N LEU A 772 -22.34 8.49 18.42
CA LEU A 772 -21.96 9.80 17.90
C LEU A 772 -20.58 9.71 17.26
N MET A 773 -20.49 10.00 15.96
CA MET A 773 -19.25 9.89 15.17
C MET A 773 -18.93 11.21 14.51
N PHE A 774 -17.70 11.71 14.66
CA PHE A 774 -17.28 12.98 14.10
C PHE A 774 -16.14 12.79 13.09
N TYR A 775 -16.44 13.03 11.81
CA TYR A 775 -15.46 12.94 10.72
C TYR A 775 -15.89 13.83 9.55
N SER A 776 -14.98 14.10 8.60
CA SER A 776 -15.25 15.04 7.48
C SER A 776 -15.82 16.41 7.92
N GLY A 777 -15.54 16.85 9.15
CA GLY A 777 -16.06 18.10 9.74
C GLY A 777 -17.54 18.09 10.07
N MET A 778 -18.16 16.91 10.22
CA MET A 778 -19.57 16.71 10.52
C MET A 778 -19.74 15.72 11.68
N LEU A 779 -20.78 15.94 12.48
CA LEU A 779 -21.28 14.97 13.45
C LEU A 779 -22.34 14.08 12.79
N HIS A 780 -22.19 12.78 12.95
CA HIS A 780 -23.10 11.75 12.49
C HIS A 780 -23.73 11.02 13.68
N ALA A 781 -24.98 10.61 13.52
CA ALA A 781 -25.76 9.81 14.45
C ALA A 781 -25.84 8.37 13.93
N ASP A 782 -24.76 7.62 14.14
CA ASP A 782 -24.57 6.33 13.50
C ASP A 782 -25.40 5.26 14.17
N ARG A 783 -26.25 4.62 13.36
CA ARG A 783 -27.09 3.50 13.77
C ARG A 783 -26.85 2.37 12.78
N VAL A 784 -26.90 1.14 13.28
CA VAL A 784 -26.95 -0.04 12.41
C VAL A 784 -28.10 0.19 11.42
N PRO A 785 -27.84 0.21 10.10
CA PRO A 785 -28.89 0.44 9.12
C PRO A 785 -30.01 -0.56 9.32
N ALA A 786 -31.26 -0.09 9.27
CA ALA A 786 -32.39 -1.02 9.29
C ALA A 786 -32.24 -2.00 8.13
N LEU A 787 -32.39 -3.29 8.42
CA LEU A 787 -32.36 -4.32 7.37
C LEU A 787 -33.35 -3.95 6.25
N PRO A 788 -32.93 -4.04 4.98
CA PRO A 788 -33.85 -3.89 3.87
C PRO A 788 -35.05 -4.81 4.08
N LYS A 789 -36.28 -4.29 3.91
CA LYS A 789 -37.48 -5.13 3.99
C LYS A 789 -37.33 -6.27 2.99
N THR A 790 -37.34 -7.50 3.48
CA THR A 790 -37.19 -8.68 2.64
C THR A 790 -38.52 -8.99 1.96
N ALA A 791 -38.55 -8.99 0.63
CA ALA A 791 -39.64 -9.58 -0.15
C ALA A 791 -39.79 -11.07 0.17
N PHE A 792 -38.66 -11.76 0.39
CA PHE A 792 -38.61 -13.15 0.81
C PHE A 792 -37.63 -13.30 1.96
N ALA A 793 -38.13 -13.69 3.13
CA ALA A 793 -37.30 -13.94 4.30
C ALA A 793 -36.52 -15.26 4.11
N ALA A 794 -35.21 -15.22 4.30
CA ALA A 794 -34.34 -16.38 4.20
C ALA A 794 -33.14 -16.18 5.13
N LYS A 795 -33.10 -16.90 6.25
CA LYS A 795 -32.05 -16.75 7.26
C LYS A 795 -30.97 -17.82 7.05
N ALA A 796 -29.76 -17.42 6.69
CA ALA A 796 -28.60 -18.32 6.64
C ALA A 796 -27.37 -17.65 7.23
N SER A 797 -26.80 -18.26 8.26
CA SER A 797 -25.63 -17.76 8.97
C SER A 797 -24.37 -18.44 8.46
N PHE A 798 -23.30 -17.68 8.28
CA PHE A 798 -21.99 -18.15 7.82
C PHE A 798 -20.93 -17.78 8.84
N PHE A 799 -19.79 -18.49 8.82
CA PHE A 799 -18.62 -18.21 9.65
C PHE A 799 -18.92 -18.09 11.16
N GLY A 800 -19.79 -18.95 11.69
CA GLY A 800 -20.15 -18.94 13.11
C GLY A 800 -21.09 -17.79 13.50
N GLY A 801 -21.86 -17.25 12.55
CA GLY A 801 -22.78 -16.14 12.78
C GLY A 801 -22.24 -14.78 12.34
N GLY A 802 -20.94 -14.69 12.04
CA GLY A 802 -20.29 -13.42 11.68
C GLY A 802 -20.90 -12.70 10.47
N LEU A 803 -21.45 -13.46 9.51
CA LEU A 803 -22.16 -12.93 8.34
C LEU A 803 -23.48 -13.70 8.16
N VAL A 804 -24.60 -12.99 8.13
CA VAL A 804 -25.93 -13.57 8.07
C VAL A 804 -26.68 -13.04 6.84
N LEU A 805 -27.11 -13.93 5.96
CA LEU A 805 -28.11 -13.62 4.96
C LEU A 805 -29.47 -13.56 5.67
N ARG A 806 -30.21 -12.46 5.51
CA ARG A 806 -31.55 -12.27 6.07
C ARG A 806 -32.67 -12.49 5.06
N GLY A 807 -32.35 -12.36 3.78
CA GLY A 807 -33.21 -12.80 2.69
C GLY A 807 -33.00 -12.02 1.41
N ILE A 808 -34.05 -12.00 0.59
CA ILE A 808 -34.08 -11.27 -0.69
C ILE A 808 -34.92 -10.02 -0.48
N SER A 809 -34.30 -8.85 -0.60
CA SER A 809 -34.96 -7.56 -0.44
C SER A 809 -35.68 -7.10 -1.70
N ASP A 810 -35.15 -7.45 -2.87
CA ASP A 810 -35.80 -7.19 -4.14
C ASP A 810 -35.46 -8.28 -5.16
N PHE A 811 -36.42 -8.58 -6.04
CA PHE A 811 -36.26 -9.54 -7.11
C PHE A 811 -37.09 -9.13 -8.32
N ARG A 812 -36.40 -8.67 -9.38
CA ARG A 812 -37.05 -7.95 -10.49
C ARG A 812 -36.43 -8.23 -11.85
N ARG A 813 -37.25 -8.16 -12.89
CA ARG A 813 -36.81 -8.19 -14.29
C ARG A 813 -36.20 -6.84 -14.68
N LEU A 814 -35.06 -6.88 -15.36
CA LEU A 814 -34.36 -5.71 -15.88
C LEU A 814 -34.79 -5.31 -17.30
N ASP A 815 -35.44 -6.23 -18.01
CA ASP A 815 -35.98 -6.02 -19.35
C ASP A 815 -37.41 -6.57 -19.48
N ALA A 816 -38.15 -6.07 -20.48
CA ALA A 816 -39.50 -6.53 -20.77
C ALA A 816 -39.52 -7.99 -21.28
N ALA A 817 -38.39 -8.45 -21.84
CA ALA A 817 -38.22 -9.81 -22.35
C ALA A 817 -37.90 -10.85 -21.26
N GLY A 818 -37.69 -10.43 -20.00
CA GLY A 818 -37.35 -11.32 -18.89
C GLY A 818 -36.00 -12.04 -19.00
N SER A 819 -35.17 -11.67 -19.97
CA SER A 819 -33.87 -12.30 -20.24
C SER A 819 -32.81 -11.88 -19.23
N ARG A 820 -33.06 -10.82 -18.44
CA ARG A 820 -32.18 -10.36 -17.37
C ARG A 820 -32.95 -10.10 -16.09
N VAL A 821 -32.48 -10.67 -14.99
CA VAL A 821 -33.09 -10.52 -13.66
C VAL A 821 -32.05 -9.99 -12.68
N ALA A 822 -32.47 -9.14 -11.75
CA ALA A 822 -31.65 -8.71 -10.62
C ALA A 822 -32.24 -9.27 -9.32
N ILE A 823 -31.37 -9.83 -8.49
CA ILE A 823 -31.67 -10.26 -7.13
C ILE A 823 -30.87 -9.41 -6.15
N GLU A 824 -31.55 -8.78 -5.21
CA GLU A 824 -30.93 -8.01 -4.13
C GLU A 824 -31.01 -8.82 -2.84
N LEU A 825 -29.85 -9.15 -2.29
CA LEU A 825 -29.71 -9.95 -1.07
C LEU A 825 -29.43 -9.02 0.11
N ALA A 826 -30.16 -9.21 1.20
CA ALA A 826 -29.98 -8.47 2.45
C ALA A 826 -29.05 -9.25 3.39
N TRP A 827 -27.94 -8.62 3.77
CA TRP A 827 -26.91 -9.18 4.63
C TRP A 827 -26.82 -8.40 5.94
N GLU A 828 -26.40 -9.10 6.98
CA GLU A 828 -26.05 -8.56 8.29
C GLU A 828 -24.69 -9.10 8.71
N VAL A 829 -23.93 -8.24 9.36
CA VAL A 829 -22.57 -8.49 9.81
C VAL A 829 -22.56 -8.29 11.32
N GLU A 830 -22.11 -9.29 12.05
CA GLU A 830 -21.94 -9.18 13.49
C GLU A 830 -20.79 -8.24 13.84
N PRO A 831 -20.89 -7.49 14.96
CA PRO A 831 -19.77 -6.77 15.55
C PRO A 831 -18.48 -7.60 15.62
N GLY A 832 -17.35 -7.03 15.20
CA GLY A 832 -16.03 -7.64 15.28
C GLY A 832 -15.75 -8.71 14.22
N PHE A 833 -16.68 -8.99 13.30
CA PHE A 833 -16.42 -9.89 12.19
C PHE A 833 -15.44 -9.27 11.19
N LEU A 834 -14.30 -9.93 10.99
CA LEU A 834 -13.33 -9.55 9.97
C LEU A 834 -13.70 -10.17 8.63
N PHE A 835 -14.08 -9.33 7.68
CA PHE A 835 -14.40 -9.77 6.32
C PHE A 835 -13.19 -10.46 5.67
N PRO A 836 -13.34 -11.70 5.17
CA PRO A 836 -12.31 -12.31 4.35
C PRO A 836 -12.10 -11.48 3.07
N ASN A 837 -10.85 -11.15 2.76
CA ASN A 837 -10.50 -10.33 1.57
C ASN A 837 -10.92 -10.96 0.23
N ASN A 838 -11.24 -12.25 0.22
CA ASN A 838 -11.47 -13.06 -0.97
C ASN A 838 -12.79 -13.84 -0.90
N LEU A 839 -13.87 -13.22 -0.41
CA LEU A 839 -15.18 -13.85 -0.37
C LEU A 839 -15.94 -13.62 -1.68
N ALA A 840 -16.73 -14.59 -2.14
CA ALA A 840 -17.64 -14.44 -3.28
C ALA A 840 -19.03 -15.00 -2.95
N VAL A 841 -20.08 -14.33 -3.44
CA VAL A 841 -21.43 -14.90 -3.51
C VAL A 841 -21.53 -15.62 -4.83
N PHE A 842 -22.15 -16.80 -4.82
CA PHE A 842 -22.67 -17.42 -6.02
C PHE A 842 -24.18 -17.59 -5.95
N VAL A 843 -24.86 -17.33 -7.07
CA VAL A 843 -26.28 -17.61 -7.26
C VAL A 843 -26.45 -18.42 -8.54
N HIS A 844 -26.91 -19.66 -8.43
CA HIS A 844 -27.05 -20.61 -9.53
C HIS A 844 -28.53 -20.92 -9.75
N GLY A 845 -29.00 -20.90 -11.00
CA GLY A 845 -30.33 -21.35 -11.40
C GLY A 845 -30.25 -22.74 -12.01
N LEU A 846 -30.95 -23.71 -11.42
CA LEU A 846 -30.94 -25.12 -11.84
C LEU A 846 -32.29 -25.52 -12.45
N ASP A 847 -32.25 -26.25 -13.57
CA ASP A 847 -33.44 -26.88 -14.14
C ASP A 847 -33.88 -28.13 -13.36
N GLU A 848 -35.00 -28.73 -13.76
CA GLU A 848 -35.56 -29.95 -13.15
C GLU A 848 -34.60 -31.15 -13.13
N SER A 849 -33.56 -31.14 -13.98
CA SER A 849 -32.53 -32.19 -14.04
C SER A 849 -31.30 -31.89 -13.16
N GLY A 850 -31.31 -30.78 -12.43
CA GLY A 850 -30.20 -30.31 -11.60
C GLY A 850 -29.06 -29.69 -12.42
N ARG A 851 -29.29 -29.31 -13.68
CA ARG A 851 -28.27 -28.63 -14.51
C ARG A 851 -28.36 -27.13 -14.32
N ILE A 852 -27.20 -26.49 -14.17
CA ILE A 852 -27.09 -25.03 -14.09
C ILE A 852 -27.45 -24.43 -15.47
N VAL A 853 -28.56 -23.69 -15.53
CA VAL A 853 -29.03 -22.99 -16.73
C VAL A 853 -28.63 -21.51 -16.74
N CYS A 854 -28.32 -20.95 -15.58
CA CYS A 854 -27.74 -19.62 -15.43
C CYS A 854 -26.99 -19.53 -14.10
N GLN A 855 -25.98 -18.67 -14.01
CA GLN A 855 -25.19 -18.49 -12.80
C GLN A 855 -24.55 -17.12 -12.74
N VAL A 856 -24.23 -16.69 -11.52
CA VAL A 856 -23.36 -15.56 -11.22
C VAL A 856 -22.45 -15.96 -10.07
N ASP A 857 -21.16 -15.68 -10.21
CA ASP A 857 -20.13 -15.90 -9.19
C ASP A 857 -19.35 -14.58 -9.03
N GLU A 858 -19.72 -13.75 -8.05
CA GLU A 858 -19.20 -12.40 -7.89
C GLU A 858 -18.57 -12.17 -6.52
N GLY A 859 -17.49 -11.40 -6.48
CA GLY A 859 -16.81 -11.06 -5.22
C GLY A 859 -17.74 -10.34 -4.26
N LEU A 860 -17.89 -10.86 -3.04
CA LEU A 860 -18.62 -10.22 -1.97
C LEU A 860 -17.65 -9.41 -1.14
N SER A 861 -17.71 -8.11 -1.31
CA SER A 861 -16.85 -7.23 -0.55
C SER A 861 -17.63 -5.95 -0.33
N PRO A 862 -18.38 -5.88 0.78
CA PRO A 862 -19.19 -4.71 1.08
C PRO A 862 -18.30 -3.49 1.30
N ASP A 863 -18.78 -2.33 0.88
CA ASP A 863 -18.12 -1.05 1.16
C ASP A 863 -18.49 -0.63 2.59
N LEU A 864 -17.96 -1.34 3.59
CA LEU A 864 -18.22 -1.06 5.00
C LEU A 864 -17.33 0.08 5.50
N ASN A 865 -17.84 0.83 6.47
CA ASN A 865 -17.05 1.87 7.09
C ASN A 865 -15.91 1.23 7.90
N PRO A 866 -14.63 1.49 7.55
CA PRO A 866 -13.48 0.88 8.24
C PRO A 866 -13.35 1.31 9.70
N TYR A 867 -14.11 2.33 10.13
CA TYR A 867 -14.12 2.84 11.49
C TYR A 867 -15.25 2.21 12.35
N HIS A 868 -16.00 1.22 11.85
CA HIS A 868 -17.20 0.73 12.53
C HIS A 868 -17.20 -0.77 12.85
N GLU A 869 -16.01 -1.37 13.00
CA GLU A 869 -15.80 -2.80 13.37
C GLU A 869 -16.52 -3.25 14.67
N ARG A 870 -17.21 -2.36 15.42
CA ARG A 870 -17.90 -2.67 16.67
C ARG A 870 -19.43 -2.63 16.66
N LEU A 871 -20.08 -2.02 15.66
CA LEU A 871 -21.55 -1.86 15.72
C LEU A 871 -22.31 -3.01 15.06
N GLY A 872 -21.63 -3.82 14.25
CA GLY A 872 -22.33 -4.64 13.27
C GLY A 872 -22.94 -3.77 12.19
N THR A 873 -23.27 -4.32 11.03
CA THR A 873 -23.81 -3.53 9.92
C THR A 873 -24.71 -4.38 9.05
N ALA A 874 -25.76 -3.76 8.51
CA ALA A 874 -26.55 -4.34 7.44
C ALA A 874 -26.10 -3.75 6.09
N PHE A 875 -26.12 -4.55 5.04
CA PHE A 875 -25.89 -4.06 3.69
C PHE A 875 -26.67 -4.92 2.69
N SER A 876 -26.81 -4.44 1.46
CA SER A 876 -27.33 -5.25 0.37
C SER A 876 -26.30 -5.50 -0.72
N SER A 877 -26.42 -6.65 -1.39
CA SER A 877 -25.64 -6.98 -2.58
C SER A 877 -26.59 -7.30 -3.74
N VAL A 878 -26.40 -6.64 -4.87
CA VAL A 878 -27.22 -6.84 -6.07
C VAL A 878 -26.47 -7.74 -7.06
N HIS A 879 -27.09 -8.85 -7.46
CA HIS A 879 -26.53 -9.79 -8.43
C HIS A 879 -27.42 -9.87 -9.66
N LYS A 880 -26.82 -9.80 -10.85
CA LYS A 880 -27.56 -9.80 -12.13
C LYS A 880 -27.38 -11.14 -12.84
N LEU A 881 -28.48 -11.82 -13.15
CA LEU A 881 -28.49 -13.09 -13.87
C LEU A 881 -29.02 -12.90 -15.29
N SER A 882 -28.35 -13.52 -16.27
CA SER A 882 -28.85 -13.64 -17.64
C SER A 882 -29.58 -14.98 -17.77
N VAL A 883 -30.87 -14.93 -18.04
CA VAL A 883 -31.76 -16.09 -18.10
C VAL A 883 -32.02 -16.46 -19.57
N PRO A 884 -31.72 -17.70 -20.00
CA PRO A 884 -32.07 -18.16 -21.35
C PRO A 884 -33.59 -18.18 -21.55
N ALA A 885 -34.07 -17.82 -22.74
CA ALA A 885 -35.52 -17.77 -23.06
C ALA A 885 -36.29 -19.08 -22.76
N ALA A 886 -35.62 -20.24 -22.88
CA ALA A 886 -36.22 -21.55 -22.57
C ALA A 886 -36.44 -21.81 -21.07
N ALA A 887 -35.76 -21.05 -20.21
CA ALA A 887 -35.80 -21.18 -18.75
C ALA A 887 -36.80 -20.19 -18.10
N GLU A 888 -37.25 -19.17 -18.83
CA GLU A 888 -38.14 -18.13 -18.31
C GLU A 888 -39.56 -18.65 -17.96
N GLN A 889 -40.00 -19.73 -18.63
CA GLN A 889 -41.33 -20.32 -18.47
C GLN A 889 -41.33 -21.65 -17.69
N LYS A 890 -40.18 -22.08 -17.16
CA LYS A 890 -40.02 -23.33 -16.41
C LYS A 890 -39.69 -23.05 -14.94
N PRO A 891 -40.06 -23.93 -14.00
CA PRO A 891 -39.65 -23.80 -12.61
C PRO A 891 -38.13 -24.01 -12.52
N VAL A 892 -37.38 -22.92 -12.36
CA VAL A 892 -35.94 -22.95 -12.12
C VAL A 892 -35.68 -22.71 -10.64
N ARG A 893 -34.95 -23.64 -10.02
CA ARG A 893 -34.56 -23.55 -8.61
C ARG A 893 -33.36 -22.64 -8.46
N LEU A 894 -33.42 -21.68 -7.53
CA LEU A 894 -32.29 -20.79 -7.24
C LEU A 894 -31.54 -21.28 -6.00
N GLU A 895 -30.23 -21.49 -6.16
CA GLU A 895 -29.31 -21.86 -5.09
C GLU A 895 -28.29 -20.76 -4.84
N LEU A 896 -28.04 -20.47 -3.57
CA LEU A 896 -27.09 -19.46 -3.13
C LEU A 896 -26.03 -20.07 -2.22
N GLY A 897 -24.80 -19.58 -2.30
CA GLY A 897 -23.83 -19.82 -1.24
C GLY A 897 -22.67 -18.85 -1.26
N LEU A 898 -21.76 -19.04 -0.31
CA LEU A 898 -20.53 -18.27 -0.21
C LEU A 898 -19.33 -19.15 -0.54
N LEU A 899 -18.42 -18.58 -1.33
CA LEU A 899 -17.18 -19.21 -1.74
C LEU A 899 -16.01 -18.39 -1.17
N GLU A 900 -15.24 -19.00 -0.28
CA GLU A 900 -13.97 -18.44 0.16
C GLU A 900 -12.90 -18.76 -0.90
N LEU A 901 -12.47 -17.74 -1.63
CA LEU A 901 -11.48 -17.84 -2.70
C LEU A 901 -10.07 -17.88 -2.08
N GLY A 902 -9.58 -19.10 -1.87
CA GLY A 902 -8.25 -19.36 -1.32
C GLY A 902 -7.42 -20.28 -2.20
N PHE A 903 -6.43 -20.96 -1.60
CA PHE A 903 -5.61 -21.97 -2.28
C PHE A 903 -6.44 -23.13 -2.84
N LEU A 904 -7.46 -23.54 -2.10
CA LEU A 904 -8.53 -24.41 -2.53
C LEU A 904 -9.83 -23.66 -2.24
N PRO A 905 -10.65 -23.32 -3.25
CA PRO A 905 -11.93 -22.67 -3.01
C PRO A 905 -12.78 -23.54 -2.09
N ARG A 906 -13.30 -22.96 -1.02
CA ARG A 906 -14.13 -23.68 -0.05
C ARG A 906 -15.48 -23.02 0.03
N ARG A 907 -16.54 -23.82 -0.15
CA ARG A 907 -17.89 -23.37 0.16
C ARG A 907 -18.03 -23.22 1.67
N ALA A 908 -18.47 -22.04 2.10
CA ALA A 908 -18.84 -21.81 3.47
C ALA A 908 -20.06 -22.69 3.81
N LYS A 909 -20.05 -23.30 4.99
CA LYS A 909 -21.18 -24.10 5.46
C LYS A 909 -22.24 -23.14 6.02
N PRO A 910 -23.46 -23.10 5.46
CA PRO A 910 -24.54 -22.32 6.04
C PRO A 910 -25.10 -23.03 7.28
N ASP A 911 -25.50 -22.23 8.27
CA ASP A 911 -26.37 -22.62 9.37
C ASP A 911 -27.74 -21.96 9.16
N THR A 912 -28.75 -22.77 8.82
CA THR A 912 -30.03 -22.30 8.29
C THR A 912 -31.13 -23.34 8.48
N ASP A 913 -32.38 -22.87 8.57
CA ASP A 913 -33.59 -23.70 8.52
C ASP A 913 -34.08 -23.97 7.09
N LEU A 914 -33.42 -23.37 6.08
CA LEU A 914 -33.72 -23.57 4.67
C LEU A 914 -33.18 -24.91 4.18
N GLU A 915 -33.73 -25.40 3.07
CA GLU A 915 -33.19 -26.60 2.42
C GLU A 915 -31.75 -26.33 1.93
N VAL A 916 -30.85 -27.30 2.17
CA VAL A 916 -29.43 -27.18 1.84
C VAL A 916 -28.99 -28.34 0.94
N ASP A 917 -28.33 -28.00 -0.19
CA ASP A 917 -27.69 -28.97 -1.09
C ASP A 917 -26.18 -28.66 -1.20
N ASP A 918 -25.31 -29.63 -0.88
CA ASP A 918 -23.85 -29.50 -1.00
C ASP A 918 -23.26 -28.15 -0.49
N ARG A 919 -23.75 -27.72 0.69
CA ARG A 919 -23.41 -26.45 1.37
C ARG A 919 -23.93 -25.18 0.68
N ARG A 920 -24.99 -25.30 -0.12
CA ARG A 920 -25.71 -24.20 -0.76
C ARG A 920 -27.10 -24.11 -0.16
N VAL A 921 -27.57 -22.90 0.05
CA VAL A 921 -28.90 -22.58 0.51
C VAL A 921 -29.84 -22.53 -0.69
N VAL A 922 -30.93 -23.27 -0.63
CA VAL A 922 -32.00 -23.18 -1.63
C VAL A 922 -32.85 -21.97 -1.31
N LEU A 923 -32.91 -21.01 -2.24
CA LEU A 923 -33.70 -19.81 -2.06
C LEU A 923 -35.19 -20.14 -2.24
N PRO A 924 -36.10 -19.53 -1.45
CA PRO A 924 -37.53 -19.80 -1.50
C PRO A 924 -38.23 -19.11 -2.68
N VAL A 925 -37.52 -18.92 -3.80
CA VAL A 925 -37.99 -18.22 -5.00
C VAL A 925 -37.52 -18.91 -6.27
N SER A 926 -38.25 -18.67 -7.35
CA SER A 926 -37.99 -19.11 -8.72
C SER A 926 -38.05 -17.93 -9.67
N PHE A 927 -37.52 -18.04 -10.90
CA PHE A 927 -37.53 -16.90 -11.85
C PHE A 927 -38.91 -16.34 -12.18
N SER A 928 -39.98 -17.14 -12.07
CA SER A 928 -41.34 -16.67 -12.26
C SER A 928 -41.79 -15.66 -11.19
N ASP A 929 -41.14 -15.63 -10.03
CA ASP A 929 -41.46 -14.73 -8.92
C ASP A 929 -40.87 -13.32 -9.10
N ALA A 930 -40.06 -13.09 -10.15
CA ALA A 930 -39.44 -11.80 -10.43
C ALA A 930 -40.48 -10.78 -10.93
N ALA A 931 -40.60 -9.65 -10.21
CA ALA A 931 -41.55 -8.60 -10.56
C ALA A 931 -41.25 -7.97 -11.95
N PRO A 932 -42.28 -7.53 -12.70
CA PRO A 932 -42.09 -6.89 -13.99
C PRO A 932 -41.41 -5.51 -13.86
N ALA A 933 -40.64 -5.12 -14.88
CA ALA A 933 -39.72 -3.97 -14.86
C ALA A 933 -40.37 -2.60 -14.54
N GLN A 934 -41.70 -2.45 -14.67
CA GLN A 934 -42.43 -1.17 -14.51
C GLN A 934 -43.13 -0.98 -13.15
N ALA A 935 -42.98 -1.90 -12.19
CA ALA A 935 -43.82 -1.93 -10.98
C ALA A 935 -43.55 -0.86 -9.89
N ARG A 936 -42.91 0.29 -10.20
CA ARG A 936 -42.79 1.41 -9.23
C ARG A 936 -43.84 2.52 -9.41
N ASP A 937 -44.37 2.74 -10.62
CA ASP A 937 -45.37 3.80 -10.85
C ASP A 937 -46.76 3.45 -10.30
N ASP A 938 -47.14 2.17 -10.30
CA ASP A 938 -48.49 1.75 -9.91
C ASP A 938 -48.65 1.47 -8.40
N LEU A 939 -47.57 1.14 -7.69
CA LEU A 939 -47.62 0.89 -6.24
C LEU A 939 -47.73 2.20 -5.44
N LYS A 940 -47.13 3.32 -5.90
CA LYS A 940 -47.39 4.65 -5.34
C LYS A 940 -48.82 5.13 -5.62
N ARG A 941 -49.33 4.94 -6.86
CA ARG A 941 -50.71 5.29 -7.22
C ARG A 941 -51.79 4.48 -6.48
N LYS A 942 -51.54 3.20 -6.17
CA LYS A 942 -52.48 2.37 -5.38
C LYS A 942 -52.43 2.69 -3.88
N GLY A 943 -51.28 3.10 -3.34
CA GLY A 943 -51.14 3.56 -1.94
C GLY A 943 -51.87 4.87 -1.68
N GLU A 944 -51.81 5.84 -2.60
CA GLU A 944 -52.54 7.11 -2.51
C GLU A 944 -54.06 6.93 -2.71
N LYS A 945 -54.49 6.03 -3.61
CA LYS A 945 -55.92 5.72 -3.80
C LYS A 945 -56.57 5.04 -2.58
N ARG A 946 -55.83 4.24 -1.81
CA ARG A 946 -56.36 3.62 -0.57
C ARG A 946 -56.51 4.63 0.58
N LYS A 947 -55.58 5.59 0.72
CA LYS A 947 -55.72 6.67 1.71
C LYS A 947 -56.82 7.69 1.35
N GLY A 948 -57.11 7.87 0.05
CA GLY A 948 -58.21 8.73 -0.41
C GLY A 948 -59.61 8.13 -0.22
N SER A 949 -59.75 6.81 -0.04
CA SER A 949 -61.06 6.15 0.11
C SER A 949 -61.45 5.86 1.57
N GLU A 950 -60.53 5.92 2.54
CA GLU A 950 -60.84 5.70 3.96
C GLU A 950 -61.33 6.95 4.71
N ASN A 951 -61.20 8.15 4.13
CA ASN A 951 -61.68 9.41 4.72
C ASN A 951 -63.06 9.87 4.22
N ALA A 952 -63.81 9.03 3.49
CA ALA A 952 -65.13 9.38 2.94
C ALA A 952 -66.30 8.52 3.49
N ALA A 953 -66.08 7.75 4.56
CA ALA A 953 -67.10 6.89 5.17
C ALA A 953 -67.23 7.07 6.70
N VAL A 954 -67.14 8.30 7.17
CA VAL A 954 -67.61 8.73 8.51
C VAL A 954 -68.46 9.98 8.33
N ASP A 955 -69.62 9.79 7.68
CA ASP A 955 -70.82 10.62 7.83
C ASP A 955 -72.01 9.85 7.21
N ARG A 956 -72.42 8.79 7.91
CA ARG A 956 -73.77 8.24 8.05
C ARG A 956 -73.79 6.97 8.90
#